data_AF-A0A2E7CRE9-F1
#
_entry.id   AF-A0A2E7CRE9-F1
#
_cell.length_a   1.000
_cell.length_b   1.000
_cell.length_c   1.000
_cell.angle_alpha   90.00
_cell.angle_beta   90.00
_cell.angle_gamma   90.00
#
_symmetry.space_group_name_H-M   'P 1'
#
loop_
_entity.id
_entity.type
_entity.pdbx_description
1 polymer ?
#
loop_
_entity_poly.entity_id
_entity_poly.type
_entity_poly.pdbx_seq_one_letter_code
_entity_poly.pdbx_strand_id
1 'polypeptide(L)'
;MILKKTILAIKFIFFLNLLFSQGLKINNPIIIKNRHTLEKYLPYVHNQIKNECLAYSLTTCRTILYARDNDIKDINEISYESFSPHYSYIIFKRETNDTIDEFMKEDYNAINEFGFYKIKNLEFPNYYPFTNNHIHSFPDLNVLKKDALKYKFSKIDSINMSDPNKEKIIKHYLCKDNPAVVGFSTWPDNLYPISKSWNEVINNDNIDTKTNFDTAGGHAVVLIGYDDTINGGSFLILNSWGNDFGNNGKMWVSYNNFFKEEINIHFVFSNQTLDSLIDNHSKEINEIKGLNPQRQDLIPFDWSVKLPILKKLGHYKGDTLNDGKRNAKGEFISLNNITYSGNWKNDVPQGSGNLIIDTNFVYSVDWKNQFNSNEISQIGTWNYSNGGKSVGAFKNNLLIGFGTQYNKSGKIVYRGEWKNGKINGYGIKYYKSGEKEYEGEWKNDKMNGSGTYYYFESGEKYIGLFKDNLFDGNGIRYYKSGEKKYEGEWKNDKMNGAGIFYYEPGGKYIGAFKDDLFNGNGIRYYKSGEKEYEGEWKNDKMNGSGTYYRESGEKYIGAFKDDLFNGNGISYYKSGEKEYEGEWENSKMNGNGIFYYESGEKYIGAFKDGLFNGNGISYSKSGEKEYEGEWKNDEMNGQGIFYIHGKKHYEGEWLNGKKHGKGIEYYENGSIYRSGVFKNGEFVK
;
A
#
# COMPACT_ATOMS: atom_id res chain seq x y z
N MET A 1 -37.83 -5.98 35.02
CA MET A 1 -37.17 -5.39 33.83
C MET A 1 -36.49 -6.44 32.95
N ILE A 2 -35.60 -7.28 33.49
CA ILE A 2 -34.83 -8.31 32.76
C ILE A 2 -35.70 -9.14 31.78
N LEU A 3 -36.84 -9.67 32.26
CA LEU A 3 -37.76 -10.48 31.44
C LEU A 3 -38.19 -9.83 30.11
N LYS A 4 -38.33 -8.48 30.05
CA LYS A 4 -38.63 -7.77 28.78
C LYS A 4 -37.44 -7.79 27.82
N LYS A 5 -36.19 -7.72 28.31
CA LYS A 5 -34.99 -7.88 27.46
C LYS A 5 -34.86 -9.32 26.97
N THR A 6 -35.12 -10.32 27.82
CA THR A 6 -35.09 -11.74 27.42
C THR A 6 -36.13 -12.06 26.34
N ILE A 7 -37.38 -11.57 26.49
CA ILE A 7 -38.43 -11.73 25.48
C ILE A 7 -38.06 -11.01 24.17
N LEU A 8 -37.42 -9.84 24.23
CA LEU A 8 -36.99 -9.12 23.03
C LEU A 8 -35.86 -9.87 22.30
N ALA A 9 -34.87 -10.40 23.04
CA ALA A 9 -33.79 -11.21 22.48
C ALA A 9 -34.30 -12.52 21.86
N ILE A 10 -35.21 -13.23 22.54
CA ILE A 10 -35.84 -14.45 22.00
C ILE A 10 -36.64 -14.13 20.73
N LYS A 11 -37.40 -13.03 20.70
CA LYS A 11 -38.09 -12.59 19.47
C LYS A 11 -37.13 -12.24 18.34
N PHE A 12 -35.99 -11.61 18.64
CA PHE A 12 -34.97 -11.27 17.64
C PHE A 12 -34.30 -12.52 17.06
N ILE A 13 -34.00 -13.51 17.90
CA ILE A 13 -33.46 -14.81 17.47
C ILE A 13 -34.49 -15.61 16.66
N PHE A 14 -35.77 -15.61 17.06
CA PHE A 14 -36.84 -16.23 16.27
C PHE A 14 -37.03 -15.56 14.91
N PHE A 15 -36.93 -14.23 14.85
CA PHE A 15 -37.03 -13.46 13.61
C PHE A 15 -35.85 -13.77 12.66
N LEU A 16 -34.62 -13.81 13.18
CA LEU A 16 -33.42 -14.25 12.44
C LEU A 16 -33.56 -15.69 11.92
N ASN A 17 -34.00 -16.63 12.75
CA ASN A 17 -34.19 -18.03 12.31
C ASN A 17 -35.31 -18.14 11.25
N LEU A 18 -36.36 -17.34 11.35
CA LEU A 18 -37.42 -17.31 10.33
C LEU A 18 -36.88 -16.78 8.98
N LEU A 19 -36.05 -15.73 9.01
CA LEU A 19 -35.37 -15.18 7.83
C LEU A 19 -34.43 -16.20 7.17
N PHE A 20 -33.59 -16.89 7.97
CA PHE A 20 -32.72 -17.96 7.46
C PHE A 20 -33.53 -19.14 6.89
N SER A 21 -34.67 -19.49 7.48
CA SER A 21 -35.55 -20.57 6.96
C SER A 21 -36.26 -20.24 5.64
N GLN A 22 -36.28 -18.97 5.22
CA GLN A 22 -36.94 -18.50 3.99
C GLN A 22 -35.96 -18.09 2.88
N GLY A 23 -34.65 -18.28 3.07
CA GLY A 23 -33.64 -18.01 2.05
C GLY A 23 -33.46 -16.52 1.67
N LEU A 24 -34.10 -15.61 2.39
CA LEU A 24 -34.05 -14.17 2.12
C LEU A 24 -32.71 -13.57 2.58
N LYS A 25 -31.76 -13.45 1.64
CA LYS A 25 -30.55 -12.64 1.82
C LYS A 25 -30.95 -11.21 2.19
N ILE A 26 -30.60 -10.77 3.40
CA ILE A 26 -30.67 -9.35 3.77
C ILE A 26 -29.42 -8.66 3.22
N ASN A 27 -29.60 -7.83 2.19
CA ASN A 27 -28.54 -6.91 1.79
C ASN A 27 -28.38 -5.84 2.88
N ASN A 28 -27.21 -5.80 3.52
CA ASN A 28 -26.86 -4.68 4.38
C ASN A 28 -26.74 -3.40 3.53
N PRO A 29 -27.29 -2.25 3.96
CA PRO A 29 -27.18 -1.01 3.22
C PRO A 29 -25.70 -0.61 3.08
N ILE A 30 -25.26 -0.39 1.84
CA ILE A 30 -23.87 -0.07 1.52
C ILE A 30 -23.55 1.35 1.96
N ILE A 31 -22.83 1.46 3.09
CA ILE A 31 -22.29 2.72 3.58
C ILE A 31 -21.18 3.17 2.62
N ILE A 32 -21.52 4.11 1.73
CA ILE A 32 -20.53 4.88 0.96
C ILE A 32 -19.66 5.63 1.98
N LYS A 33 -18.35 5.39 1.93
CA LYS A 33 -17.37 6.05 2.80
C LYS A 33 -17.10 7.46 2.28
N ASN A 34 -16.43 8.30 3.06
CA ASN A 34 -15.99 9.63 2.59
C ASN A 34 -14.76 9.54 1.65
N ARG A 35 -14.15 8.35 1.53
CA ARG A 35 -13.01 8.09 0.64
C ARG A 35 -12.83 6.61 0.35
N HIS A 36 -12.33 6.29 -0.85
CA HIS A 36 -11.97 4.93 -1.27
C HIS A 36 -10.93 4.98 -2.40
N THR A 37 -10.00 4.02 -2.45
CA THR A 37 -8.99 3.91 -3.54
C THR A 37 -8.73 2.44 -3.91
N LEU A 38 -8.51 2.21 -5.20
CA LEU A 38 -8.17 0.93 -5.81
C LEU A 38 -6.64 0.78 -6.03
N GLU A 39 -5.82 1.72 -5.54
CA GLU A 39 -4.35 1.70 -5.68
C GLU A 39 -3.70 0.40 -5.17
N LYS A 40 -4.32 -0.25 -4.18
CA LYS A 40 -3.98 -1.60 -3.68
C LYS A 40 -4.02 -2.73 -4.72
N TYR A 41 -4.61 -2.49 -5.90
CA TYR A 41 -4.79 -3.43 -7.01
C TYR A 41 -4.16 -2.93 -8.32
N LEU A 42 -3.31 -1.89 -8.27
CA LEU A 42 -2.65 -1.37 -9.46
C LEU A 42 -1.35 -2.11 -9.79
N PRO A 43 -1.03 -2.31 -11.09
CA PRO A 43 0.31 -2.63 -11.53
C PRO A 43 1.22 -1.38 -11.52
N TYR A 44 2.48 -1.56 -11.90
CA TYR A 44 3.36 -0.45 -12.24
C TYR A 44 2.74 0.40 -13.37
N VAL A 45 2.53 1.67 -13.06
CA VAL A 45 2.02 2.67 -13.99
C VAL A 45 3.09 3.00 -15.04
N HIS A 46 2.68 3.03 -16.31
CA HIS A 46 3.57 3.13 -17.45
C HIS A 46 2.91 3.87 -18.62
N ASN A 47 3.73 4.35 -19.54
CA ASN A 47 3.29 5.25 -20.60
C ASN A 47 2.82 4.42 -21.82
N GLN A 48 1.71 4.83 -22.44
CA GLN A 48 1.17 4.22 -23.66
C GLN A 48 2.14 4.33 -24.85
N ILE A 49 2.13 3.35 -25.75
CA ILE A 49 3.12 3.28 -26.85
C ILE A 49 2.59 3.88 -28.17
N LYS A 50 1.32 3.65 -28.56
CA LYS A 50 0.75 4.18 -29.84
C LYS A 50 -0.73 4.57 -29.74
N ASN A 51 -1.05 5.74 -29.19
CA ASN A 51 -2.42 6.28 -29.07
C ASN A 51 -3.47 5.29 -28.49
N GLU A 52 -3.00 4.35 -27.68
CA GLU A 52 -3.73 3.17 -27.20
C GLU A 52 -4.48 3.42 -25.88
N CYS A 53 -4.91 4.67 -25.64
CA CYS A 53 -5.44 5.14 -24.35
C CYS A 53 -6.63 4.31 -23.83
N LEU A 54 -7.50 3.89 -24.74
CA LEU A 54 -8.65 3.05 -24.45
C LEU A 54 -8.23 1.60 -24.14
N ALA A 55 -7.31 1.03 -24.93
CA ALA A 55 -6.77 -0.31 -24.68
C ALA A 55 -5.99 -0.35 -23.35
N TYR A 56 -5.23 0.70 -23.02
CA TYR A 56 -4.57 0.89 -21.71
C TYR A 56 -5.58 0.97 -20.57
N SER A 57 -6.61 1.81 -20.71
CA SER A 57 -7.61 1.99 -19.66
C SER A 57 -8.40 0.70 -19.41
N LEU A 58 -8.76 -0.02 -20.47
CA LEU A 58 -9.49 -1.28 -20.39
C LEU A 58 -8.60 -2.43 -19.86
N THR A 59 -7.37 -2.61 -20.35
CA THR A 59 -6.44 -3.63 -19.79
C THR A 59 -6.12 -3.35 -18.33
N THR A 60 -5.93 -2.09 -17.94
CA THR A 60 -5.69 -1.68 -16.54
C THR A 60 -6.90 -1.99 -15.65
N CYS A 61 -8.13 -1.69 -16.10
CA CYS A 61 -9.34 -2.14 -15.41
C CYS A 61 -9.40 -3.67 -15.27
N ARG A 62 -8.98 -4.43 -16.29
CA ARG A 62 -8.94 -5.90 -16.20
C ARG A 62 -7.88 -6.38 -15.21
N THR A 63 -6.71 -5.75 -15.15
CA THR A 63 -5.68 -6.04 -14.15
C THR A 63 -6.22 -5.79 -12.74
N ILE A 64 -6.84 -4.63 -12.47
CA ILE A 64 -7.44 -4.30 -11.16
C ILE A 64 -8.47 -5.35 -10.74
N LEU A 65 -9.36 -5.73 -11.65
CA LEU A 65 -10.39 -6.75 -11.40
C LEU A 65 -9.77 -8.14 -11.17
N TYR A 66 -8.75 -8.52 -11.94
CA TYR A 66 -8.06 -9.80 -11.77
C TYR A 66 -7.30 -9.86 -10.43
N ALA A 67 -6.59 -8.79 -10.07
CA ALA A 67 -5.92 -8.67 -8.78
C ALA A 67 -6.92 -8.77 -7.63
N ARG A 68 -8.02 -8.00 -7.68
CA ARG A 68 -9.12 -8.06 -6.70
C ARG A 68 -9.72 -9.46 -6.56
N ASP A 69 -10.08 -10.11 -7.66
CA ASP A 69 -10.79 -11.39 -7.65
C ASP A 69 -9.91 -12.56 -7.16
N ASN A 70 -8.58 -12.37 -7.16
CA ASN A 70 -7.60 -13.32 -6.61
C ASN A 70 -6.94 -12.79 -5.32
N ASP A 71 -7.47 -11.69 -4.76
CA ASP A 71 -6.99 -10.92 -3.60
C ASP A 71 -5.49 -10.51 -3.60
N ILE A 72 -4.87 -10.46 -4.79
CA ILE A 72 -3.47 -10.07 -5.02
C ILE A 72 -3.30 -8.59 -4.72
N LYS A 73 -2.28 -8.25 -3.91
CA LYS A 73 -1.96 -6.86 -3.51
C LYS A 73 -0.47 -6.49 -3.65
N ASP A 74 0.40 -7.42 -4.04
CA ASP A 74 1.78 -7.10 -4.34
C ASP A 74 1.90 -6.51 -5.76
N ILE A 75 2.48 -5.32 -5.88
CA ILE A 75 2.59 -4.61 -7.16
C ILE A 75 3.39 -5.38 -8.22
N ASN A 76 4.34 -6.23 -7.83
CA ASN A 76 5.14 -7.02 -8.76
C ASN A 76 4.32 -8.20 -9.30
N GLU A 77 3.58 -8.89 -8.43
CA GLU A 77 2.66 -9.97 -8.83
C GLU A 77 1.52 -9.44 -9.72
N ILE A 78 0.91 -8.30 -9.36
CA ILE A 78 -0.10 -7.62 -10.19
C ILE A 78 0.49 -7.21 -11.55
N SER A 79 1.72 -6.72 -11.59
CA SER A 79 2.40 -6.33 -12.84
C SER A 79 2.83 -7.53 -13.69
N TYR A 80 3.12 -8.67 -13.07
CA TYR A 80 3.47 -9.91 -13.76
C TYR A 80 2.24 -10.58 -14.40
N GLU A 81 1.11 -10.61 -13.69
CA GLU A 81 -0.17 -11.14 -14.19
C GLU A 81 -0.99 -10.10 -14.99
N SER A 82 -0.44 -8.91 -15.25
CA SER A 82 -1.13 -7.84 -15.97
C SER A 82 -1.45 -8.18 -17.43
N PHE A 83 -2.49 -7.51 -17.93
CA PHE A 83 -2.87 -7.54 -19.34
C PHE A 83 -2.12 -6.44 -20.11
N SER A 84 -1.61 -6.76 -21.30
CA SER A 84 -0.75 -5.84 -22.05
C SER A 84 -1.57 -4.88 -22.93
N PRO A 85 -1.49 -3.54 -22.73
CA PRO A 85 -2.17 -2.56 -23.58
C PRO A 85 -1.77 -2.70 -25.05
N HIS A 86 -0.46 -2.68 -25.30
CA HIS A 86 0.11 -2.63 -26.64
C HIS A 86 -0.19 -3.89 -27.46
N TYR A 87 -0.07 -5.07 -26.84
CA TYR A 87 -0.39 -6.31 -27.53
C TYR A 87 -1.89 -6.41 -27.85
N SER A 88 -2.74 -6.05 -26.90
CA SER A 88 -4.20 -6.02 -27.10
C SER A 88 -4.56 -5.08 -28.27
N TYR A 89 -4.04 -3.85 -28.27
CA TYR A 89 -4.22 -2.86 -29.34
C TYR A 89 -3.76 -3.35 -30.72
N ILE A 90 -2.58 -3.99 -30.80
CA ILE A 90 -2.07 -4.56 -32.07
C ILE A 90 -2.98 -5.67 -32.60
N ILE A 91 -3.48 -6.55 -31.73
CA ILE A 91 -4.39 -7.62 -32.17
C ILE A 91 -5.74 -7.07 -32.59
N PHE A 92 -6.31 -6.07 -31.89
CA PHE A 92 -7.56 -5.44 -32.33
C PHE A 92 -7.40 -4.82 -33.73
N LYS A 93 -6.36 -4.00 -33.96
CA LYS A 93 -6.08 -3.44 -35.29
C LYS A 93 -5.83 -4.48 -36.38
N ARG A 94 -5.24 -5.63 -36.04
CA ARG A 94 -5.00 -6.73 -36.99
C ARG A 94 -6.30 -7.45 -37.38
N GLU A 95 -7.27 -7.55 -36.48
CA GLU A 95 -8.46 -8.39 -36.66
C GLU A 95 -9.68 -7.57 -37.14
N THR A 96 -9.81 -6.29 -36.76
CA THR A 96 -10.82 -5.39 -37.35
C THR A 96 -10.40 -4.84 -38.71
N ASN A 97 -9.08 -4.68 -38.94
CA ASN A 97 -8.50 -4.07 -40.14
C ASN A 97 -8.83 -2.57 -40.32
N ASP A 98 -9.31 -1.90 -39.26
CA ASP A 98 -9.75 -0.49 -39.29
C ASP A 98 -8.68 0.53 -38.89
N THR A 99 -8.78 1.72 -39.49
CA THR A 99 -8.20 2.95 -38.95
C THR A 99 -9.08 3.44 -37.79
N ILE A 100 -8.82 2.88 -36.61
CA ILE A 100 -9.47 3.23 -35.35
C ILE A 100 -9.17 4.69 -34.99
N ASP A 101 -10.03 5.59 -35.46
CA ASP A 101 -10.07 7.02 -35.13
C ASP A 101 -11.51 7.51 -34.82
N GLU A 102 -12.57 6.75 -35.14
CA GLU A 102 -13.96 7.06 -34.78
C GLU A 102 -14.46 6.32 -33.51
N PHE A 103 -14.46 7.04 -32.39
CA PHE A 103 -15.31 6.84 -31.20
C PHE A 103 -15.53 5.40 -30.67
N MET A 104 -14.66 4.92 -29.74
CA MET A 104 -14.89 4.06 -28.55
C MET A 104 -15.69 2.73 -28.64
N LYS A 105 -16.77 2.68 -29.41
CA LYS A 105 -17.80 1.65 -29.52
C LYS A 105 -17.34 0.47 -30.37
N GLU A 106 -16.53 0.73 -31.39
CA GLU A 106 -15.98 -0.31 -32.28
C GLU A 106 -14.80 -1.02 -31.61
N ASP A 107 -13.91 -0.27 -30.96
CA ASP A 107 -12.92 -0.79 -29.99
C ASP A 107 -13.57 -1.69 -28.93
N TYR A 108 -14.67 -1.22 -28.33
CA TYR A 108 -15.43 -1.97 -27.32
C TYR A 108 -16.00 -3.29 -27.88
N ASN A 109 -16.45 -3.30 -29.14
CA ASN A 109 -16.92 -4.53 -29.79
C ASN A 109 -15.76 -5.50 -30.02
N ALA A 110 -14.63 -5.04 -30.59
CA ALA A 110 -13.43 -5.85 -30.80
C ALA A 110 -12.90 -6.45 -29.49
N ILE A 111 -12.88 -5.68 -28.41
CA ILE A 111 -12.48 -6.14 -27.07
C ILE A 111 -13.41 -7.23 -26.53
N ASN A 112 -14.72 -7.12 -26.77
CA ASN A 112 -15.67 -8.17 -26.40
C ASN A 112 -15.60 -9.41 -27.31
N GLU A 113 -15.12 -9.27 -28.55
CA GLU A 113 -14.91 -10.40 -29.44
C GLU A 113 -13.63 -11.17 -29.10
N PHE A 114 -12.49 -10.47 -28.98
CA PHE A 114 -11.16 -11.08 -28.89
C PHE A 114 -10.62 -11.25 -27.45
N GLY A 115 -11.12 -10.49 -26.48
CA GLY A 115 -10.69 -10.57 -25.07
C GLY A 115 -9.34 -9.91 -24.77
N PHE A 116 -8.71 -10.27 -23.65
CA PHE A 116 -7.46 -9.64 -23.16
C PHE A 116 -6.30 -10.62 -22.99
N TYR A 117 -5.11 -10.15 -23.35
CA TYR A 117 -3.89 -10.95 -23.39
C TYR A 117 -2.96 -10.59 -22.22
N LYS A 118 -2.49 -11.60 -21.49
CA LYS A 118 -1.50 -11.43 -20.41
C LYS A 118 -0.07 -11.30 -20.92
N ILE A 119 0.79 -10.73 -20.08
CA ILE A 119 2.23 -10.46 -20.28
C ILE A 119 3.12 -11.72 -20.36
N LYS A 120 2.58 -12.90 -20.04
CA LYS A 120 3.34 -14.07 -19.59
C LYS A 120 3.91 -14.92 -20.74
N ASN A 121 5.18 -14.68 -21.18
CA ASN A 121 6.06 -15.70 -21.81
C ASN A 121 7.52 -15.29 -22.20
N LEU A 122 8.14 -14.25 -21.63
CA LEU A 122 9.57 -13.94 -21.87
C LEU A 122 10.34 -13.74 -20.56
N GLU A 123 11.63 -14.08 -20.54
CA GLU A 123 12.51 -13.89 -19.37
C GLU A 123 12.74 -12.40 -19.11
N PHE A 124 12.63 -11.99 -17.84
CA PHE A 124 12.46 -10.58 -17.47
C PHE A 124 13.78 -9.87 -17.15
N PRO A 125 14.14 -8.79 -17.89
CA PRO A 125 14.83 -7.66 -17.30
C PRO A 125 13.83 -6.78 -16.51
N ASN A 126 14.35 -5.91 -15.64
CA ASN A 126 13.51 -4.93 -14.94
C ASN A 126 12.84 -3.97 -15.95
N TYR A 127 11.52 -3.79 -15.82
CA TYR A 127 10.64 -2.90 -16.60
C TYR A 127 10.30 -3.34 -18.06
N TYR A 128 9.19 -4.09 -18.17
CA TYR A 128 8.21 -4.15 -19.28
C TYR A 128 8.70 -4.49 -20.72
N PRO A 129 8.61 -5.76 -21.16
CA PRO A 129 9.25 -6.26 -22.40
C PRO A 129 8.40 -6.13 -23.69
N PHE A 130 7.56 -5.10 -23.86
CA PHE A 130 6.67 -4.96 -25.04
C PHE A 130 6.91 -3.69 -25.87
N THR A 131 8.18 -3.32 -26.05
CA THR A 131 8.58 -2.36 -27.09
C THR A 131 8.36 -2.94 -28.50
N ASN A 132 8.42 -2.10 -29.54
CA ASN A 132 8.34 -2.53 -30.95
C ASN A 132 9.25 -3.72 -31.29
N ASN A 133 10.39 -3.85 -30.61
CA ASN A 133 11.41 -4.85 -30.94
C ASN A 133 10.99 -6.29 -30.60
N HIS A 134 10.04 -6.48 -29.68
CA HIS A 134 9.55 -7.81 -29.27
C HIS A 134 8.35 -8.31 -30.09
N ILE A 135 7.87 -7.51 -31.07
CA ILE A 135 6.75 -7.84 -31.96
C ILE A 135 7.10 -8.99 -32.93
N HIS A 136 8.38 -9.21 -33.24
CA HIS A 136 8.78 -10.11 -34.31
C HIS A 136 8.93 -11.59 -33.90
N SER A 137 8.71 -11.93 -32.62
CA SER A 137 8.86 -13.29 -32.07
C SER A 137 7.58 -13.77 -31.37
N PHE A 138 6.45 -13.77 -32.07
CA PHE A 138 5.16 -14.18 -31.51
C PHE A 138 4.96 -15.71 -31.44
N PRO A 139 4.32 -16.22 -30.37
CA PRO A 139 3.65 -17.52 -30.37
C PRO A 139 2.49 -17.59 -31.39
N ASP A 140 1.94 -18.78 -31.63
CA ASP A 140 0.74 -18.96 -32.45
C ASP A 140 -0.46 -18.17 -31.87
N LEU A 141 -0.98 -17.25 -32.69
CA LEU A 141 -2.10 -16.38 -32.39
C LEU A 141 -3.37 -17.17 -32.01
N ASN A 142 -3.56 -18.38 -32.54
CA ASN A 142 -4.71 -19.22 -32.22
C ASN A 142 -4.68 -19.70 -30.76
N VAL A 143 -3.48 -19.97 -30.23
CA VAL A 143 -3.27 -20.35 -28.83
C VAL A 143 -3.56 -19.16 -27.92
N LEU A 144 -3.04 -17.97 -28.27
CA LEU A 144 -3.23 -16.75 -27.49
C LEU A 144 -4.70 -16.29 -27.47
N LYS A 145 -5.40 -16.32 -28.62
CA LYS A 145 -6.85 -16.04 -28.70
C LYS A 145 -7.64 -16.95 -27.75
N LYS A 146 -7.35 -18.26 -27.74
CA LYS A 146 -8.05 -19.23 -26.89
C LYS A 146 -7.91 -18.96 -25.39
N ASP A 147 -6.82 -18.34 -24.95
CA ASP A 147 -6.67 -17.91 -23.56
C ASP A 147 -7.36 -16.56 -23.30
N ALA A 148 -7.21 -15.59 -24.22
CA ALA A 148 -7.79 -14.24 -24.09
C ALA A 148 -9.32 -14.24 -23.99
N LEU A 149 -10.00 -15.17 -24.66
CA LEU A 149 -11.46 -15.38 -24.56
C LEU A 149 -11.95 -15.61 -23.11
N LYS A 150 -11.10 -16.12 -22.21
CA LYS A 150 -11.43 -16.31 -20.78
C LYS A 150 -11.60 -14.98 -20.03
N TYR A 151 -10.95 -13.92 -20.52
CA TYR A 151 -10.80 -12.65 -19.81
C TYR A 151 -11.72 -11.52 -20.33
N LYS A 152 -12.71 -11.82 -21.18
CA LYS A 152 -13.71 -10.86 -21.68
C LYS A 152 -14.38 -10.05 -20.57
N PHE A 153 -14.87 -8.86 -20.91
CA PHE A 153 -15.66 -8.03 -20.00
C PHE A 153 -17.13 -8.38 -19.99
N SER A 154 -17.74 -8.05 -18.84
CA SER A 154 -19.17 -7.89 -18.68
C SER A 154 -19.47 -6.41 -18.42
N LYS A 155 -20.43 -5.85 -19.15
CA LYS A 155 -20.82 -4.44 -19.10
C LYS A 155 -22.10 -4.27 -18.29
N ILE A 156 -22.20 -3.15 -17.59
CA ILE A 156 -23.49 -2.50 -17.25
C ILE A 156 -23.48 -1.11 -17.88
N ASP A 157 -24.65 -0.58 -18.25
CA ASP A 157 -24.78 0.62 -19.08
C ASP A 157 -24.19 1.91 -18.48
N SER A 158 -23.93 2.86 -19.37
CA SER A 158 -23.32 4.14 -19.04
C SER A 158 -24.18 4.97 -18.11
N ILE A 159 -23.53 5.79 -17.28
CA ILE A 159 -24.24 6.77 -16.45
C ILE A 159 -24.90 7.80 -17.37
N ASN A 160 -26.21 7.98 -17.20
CA ASN A 160 -26.88 9.17 -17.72
C ASN A 160 -26.32 10.40 -16.99
N MET A 161 -25.52 11.20 -17.70
CA MET A 161 -24.87 12.38 -17.14
C MET A 161 -25.84 13.48 -16.67
N SER A 162 -27.11 13.43 -17.09
CA SER A 162 -28.16 14.31 -16.54
C SER A 162 -28.70 13.87 -15.16
N ASP A 163 -28.39 12.67 -14.65
CA ASP A 163 -28.87 12.25 -13.33
C ASP A 163 -28.20 13.11 -12.22
N PRO A 164 -28.97 13.68 -11.28
CA PRO A 164 -28.43 14.49 -10.19
C PRO A 164 -27.59 13.69 -9.18
N ASN A 165 -27.64 12.35 -9.20
CA ASN A 165 -26.91 11.47 -8.28
C ASN A 165 -25.72 10.75 -8.92
N LYS A 166 -25.32 11.09 -10.15
CA LYS A 166 -24.18 10.52 -10.87
C LYS A 166 -22.92 10.32 -10.00
N GLU A 167 -22.59 11.29 -9.15
CA GLU A 167 -21.46 11.21 -8.21
C GLU A 167 -21.60 10.07 -7.20
N LYS A 168 -22.77 9.97 -6.53
CA LYS A 168 -23.08 8.90 -5.57
C LYS A 168 -23.05 7.53 -6.25
N ILE A 169 -23.52 7.46 -7.51
CA ILE A 169 -23.51 6.24 -8.33
C ILE A 169 -22.07 5.81 -8.62
N ILE A 170 -21.18 6.71 -9.04
CA ILE A 170 -19.74 6.41 -9.26
C ILE A 170 -19.09 5.94 -7.96
N LYS A 171 -19.29 6.68 -6.86
CA LYS A 171 -18.76 6.34 -5.53
C LYS A 171 -19.21 4.95 -5.08
N HIS A 172 -20.46 4.58 -5.33
CA HIS A 172 -21.01 3.28 -4.98
C HIS A 172 -20.30 2.11 -5.69
N TYR A 173 -20.04 2.20 -7.00
CA TYR A 173 -19.30 1.15 -7.72
C TYR A 173 -17.83 1.07 -7.29
N LEU A 174 -17.17 2.22 -7.08
CA LEU A 174 -15.81 2.28 -6.55
C LEU A 174 -15.71 1.65 -5.15
N CYS A 175 -16.69 1.87 -4.26
CA CYS A 175 -16.76 1.21 -2.94
C CYS A 175 -16.84 -0.31 -3.02
N LYS A 176 -17.45 -0.85 -4.09
CA LYS A 176 -17.53 -2.29 -4.38
C LYS A 176 -16.27 -2.82 -5.10
N ASP A 177 -15.16 -2.06 -5.06
CA ASP A 177 -13.90 -2.33 -5.77
C ASP A 177 -14.07 -2.58 -7.28
N ASN A 178 -14.94 -1.82 -7.97
CA ASN A 178 -15.06 -1.87 -9.44
C ASN A 178 -14.49 -0.57 -10.05
N PRO A 179 -13.45 -0.65 -10.90
CA PRO A 179 -12.97 0.51 -11.65
C PRO A 179 -13.93 0.87 -12.79
N ALA A 180 -13.77 2.07 -13.35
CA ALA A 180 -14.51 2.50 -14.54
C ALA A 180 -13.57 3.13 -15.57
N VAL A 181 -13.83 2.89 -16.85
CA VAL A 181 -13.22 3.68 -17.92
C VAL A 181 -14.08 4.90 -18.20
N VAL A 182 -13.44 6.04 -18.40
CA VAL A 182 -14.07 7.32 -18.73
C VAL A 182 -13.51 7.79 -20.05
N GLY A 183 -14.37 7.81 -21.08
CA GLY A 183 -14.08 8.45 -22.36
C GLY A 183 -14.51 9.92 -22.35
N PHE A 184 -13.68 10.79 -22.92
CA PHE A 184 -13.95 12.20 -23.16
C PHE A 184 -14.02 12.46 -24.67
N SER A 185 -14.97 13.29 -25.13
CA SER A 185 -15.00 13.77 -26.52
C SER A 185 -13.88 14.79 -26.80
N THR A 186 -13.56 15.63 -25.82
CA THR A 186 -12.39 16.52 -25.79
C THR A 186 -11.75 16.48 -24.39
N TRP A 187 -10.42 16.64 -24.30
CA TRP A 187 -9.76 16.68 -22.99
C TRP A 187 -10.09 18.00 -22.26
N PRO A 188 -10.41 18.00 -20.95
CA PRO A 188 -10.83 19.23 -20.27
C PRO A 188 -9.75 20.33 -20.30
N ASP A 189 -10.09 21.50 -20.85
CA ASP A 189 -9.23 22.70 -20.93
C ASP A 189 -8.67 23.13 -19.56
N ASN A 190 -9.41 22.82 -18.49
CA ASN A 190 -9.04 23.14 -17.11
C ASN A 190 -8.08 22.11 -16.46
N LEU A 191 -7.88 20.94 -17.07
CA LEU A 191 -6.89 19.93 -16.65
C LEU A 191 -5.62 19.95 -17.50
N TYR A 192 -5.72 20.38 -18.76
CA TYR A 192 -4.58 20.50 -19.70
C TYR A 192 -3.36 21.27 -19.16
N PRO A 193 -3.49 22.39 -18.41
CA PRO A 193 -2.35 23.11 -17.84
C PRO A 193 -1.69 22.33 -16.69
N ILE A 194 -2.48 21.56 -15.94
CA ILE A 194 -2.00 20.75 -14.82
C ILE A 194 -1.17 19.58 -15.39
N SER A 195 -1.63 18.91 -16.45
CA SER A 195 -0.88 17.84 -17.12
C SER A 195 0.36 18.33 -17.87
N LYS A 196 0.36 19.56 -18.42
CA LYS A 196 1.55 20.09 -19.12
C LYS A 196 2.64 20.65 -18.20
N SER A 197 2.33 21.00 -16.95
CA SER A 197 3.34 21.56 -16.02
C SER A 197 4.45 20.59 -15.57
N TRP A 198 4.38 19.30 -15.97
CA TRP A 198 5.37 18.25 -15.70
C TRP A 198 6.02 17.67 -16.97
N ASN A 199 5.75 18.22 -18.17
CA ASN A 199 5.98 17.54 -19.47
C ASN A 199 7.07 18.16 -20.38
N GLU A 200 8.15 18.73 -19.84
CA GLU A 200 9.29 19.24 -20.66
C GLU A 200 10.25 18.13 -21.19
N VAL A 201 9.90 16.84 -21.11
CA VAL A 201 10.83 15.71 -21.38
C VAL A 201 10.38 14.72 -22.47
N ILE A 202 9.57 15.15 -23.45
CA ILE A 202 9.47 14.45 -24.75
C ILE A 202 9.59 15.46 -25.91
N ASN A 203 10.82 15.89 -26.19
CA ASN A 203 11.19 16.36 -27.52
C ASN A 203 11.62 15.15 -28.36
N ASN A 204 10.70 14.63 -29.17
CA ASN A 204 11.02 13.85 -30.36
C ASN A 204 10.43 14.63 -31.54
N ASP A 205 11.27 15.15 -32.41
CA ASP A 205 10.84 15.95 -33.55
C ASP A 205 9.93 15.14 -34.51
N ASN A 206 8.91 15.81 -35.06
CA ASN A 206 7.86 15.30 -35.97
C ASN A 206 6.53 14.81 -35.34
N ILE A 207 6.02 15.49 -34.31
CA ILE A 207 4.57 15.53 -34.02
C ILE A 207 4.10 16.98 -34.03
N ASP A 208 3.06 17.29 -34.84
CA ASP A 208 2.54 18.65 -34.98
C ASP A 208 1.62 19.02 -33.80
N THR A 209 2.24 19.52 -32.73
CA THR A 209 1.66 19.67 -31.39
C THR A 209 0.66 20.83 -31.23
N LYS A 210 0.16 21.40 -32.34
CA LYS A 210 -0.89 22.42 -32.30
C LYS A 210 -1.99 22.33 -33.37
N THR A 211 -2.04 21.23 -34.11
CA THR A 211 -3.10 20.93 -35.11
C THR A 211 -3.81 19.63 -34.78
N ASN A 212 -3.08 18.61 -34.31
CA ASN A 212 -3.61 17.26 -34.07
C ASN A 212 -4.44 17.07 -32.79
N PHE A 213 -4.60 18.08 -31.94
CA PHE A 213 -5.58 18.06 -30.83
C PHE A 213 -6.88 18.83 -31.14
N ASP A 214 -6.87 19.70 -32.17
CA ASP A 214 -8.04 20.48 -32.62
C ASP A 214 -8.82 19.78 -33.76
N THR A 215 -8.42 18.57 -34.18
CA THR A 215 -8.95 17.93 -35.41
C THR A 215 -9.24 16.42 -35.37
N ALA A 216 -8.83 15.65 -34.35
CA ALA A 216 -9.11 14.21 -34.29
C ALA A 216 -9.13 13.59 -32.88
N GLY A 217 -10.11 12.72 -32.63
CA GLY A 217 -10.06 11.68 -31.59
C GLY A 217 -10.52 12.08 -30.17
N GLY A 218 -11.30 11.19 -29.55
CA GLY A 218 -11.56 11.21 -28.10
C GLY A 218 -10.46 10.48 -27.30
N HIS A 219 -10.43 10.68 -25.98
CA HIS A 219 -9.40 10.11 -25.09
C HIS A 219 -10.03 9.35 -23.89
N ALA A 220 -9.33 8.35 -23.34
CA ALA A 220 -9.81 7.52 -22.23
C ALA A 220 -8.87 7.48 -21.00
N VAL A 221 -9.45 7.46 -19.80
CA VAL A 221 -8.75 7.25 -18.51
C VAL A 221 -9.48 6.24 -17.62
N VAL A 222 -8.86 5.84 -16.50
CA VAL A 222 -9.48 4.98 -15.48
C VAL A 222 -9.83 5.78 -14.23
N LEU A 223 -11.05 5.63 -13.71
CA LEU A 223 -11.41 6.00 -12.33
C LEU A 223 -10.96 4.92 -11.35
N ILE A 224 -10.12 5.30 -10.40
CA ILE A 224 -9.51 4.38 -9.41
C ILE A 224 -9.78 4.79 -7.95
N GLY A 225 -10.56 5.85 -7.69
CA GLY A 225 -10.88 6.25 -6.33
C GLY A 225 -11.65 7.57 -6.21
N TYR A 226 -11.94 7.96 -4.97
CA TYR A 226 -12.50 9.26 -4.61
C TYR A 226 -12.15 9.62 -3.17
N ASP A 227 -12.11 10.92 -2.83
CA ASP A 227 -11.96 11.43 -1.47
C ASP A 227 -12.70 12.79 -1.35
N ASP A 228 -13.62 12.87 -0.38
CA ASP A 228 -14.47 14.04 -0.13
C ASP A 228 -13.73 15.22 0.51
N THR A 229 -12.52 15.00 1.04
CA THR A 229 -11.71 16.04 1.69
C THR A 229 -10.79 16.78 0.71
N ILE A 230 -10.46 16.17 -0.44
CA ILE A 230 -9.52 16.73 -1.41
C ILE A 230 -10.24 17.69 -2.36
N ASN A 231 -9.83 18.97 -2.34
CA ASN A 231 -10.39 20.06 -3.16
C ASN A 231 -11.92 20.26 -3.03
N GLY A 232 -12.50 19.92 -1.87
CA GLY A 232 -13.95 19.94 -1.64
C GLY A 232 -14.70 18.75 -2.26
N GLY A 233 -13.97 17.67 -2.60
CA GLY A 233 -14.48 16.46 -3.21
C GLY A 233 -13.85 16.19 -4.57
N SER A 234 -13.05 15.13 -4.66
CA SER A 234 -12.32 14.75 -5.88
C SER A 234 -12.41 13.25 -6.20
N PHE A 235 -12.40 12.92 -7.50
CA PHE A 235 -12.11 11.58 -8.01
C PHE A 235 -10.61 11.42 -8.25
N LEU A 236 -10.09 10.22 -8.05
CA LEU A 236 -8.74 9.83 -8.45
C LEU A 236 -8.82 9.17 -9.83
N ILE A 237 -8.23 9.81 -10.84
CA ILE A 237 -8.05 9.22 -12.17
C ILE A 237 -6.62 8.69 -12.33
N LEU A 238 -6.49 7.67 -13.20
CA LEU A 238 -5.24 7.10 -13.70
C LEU A 238 -5.24 7.20 -15.22
N ASN A 239 -4.20 7.80 -15.79
CA ASN A 239 -4.11 8.13 -17.23
C ASN A 239 -3.11 7.22 -17.97
N SER A 240 -3.31 7.05 -19.28
CA SER A 240 -2.45 6.25 -20.15
C SER A 240 -1.12 6.91 -20.50
N TRP A 241 -0.92 8.19 -20.17
CA TRP A 241 0.37 8.87 -20.30
C TRP A 241 1.37 8.46 -19.19
N GLY A 242 0.96 7.58 -18.27
CA GLY A 242 1.87 6.94 -17.32
C GLY A 242 2.55 7.92 -16.36
N ASN A 243 3.82 7.70 -16.06
CA ASN A 243 4.52 8.48 -15.03
C ASN A 243 4.68 9.96 -15.40
N ASP A 244 4.53 10.30 -16.68
CA ASP A 244 4.60 11.67 -17.21
C ASP A 244 3.30 12.47 -16.93
N PHE A 245 2.34 11.92 -16.17
CA PHE A 245 1.08 12.58 -15.81
C PHE A 245 0.83 12.61 -14.30
N GLY A 246 0.76 13.81 -13.72
CA GLY A 246 0.40 14.00 -12.31
C GLY A 246 1.39 13.32 -11.36
N ASN A 247 0.87 12.60 -10.36
CA ASN A 247 1.68 11.81 -9.43
C ASN A 247 1.72 10.35 -9.88
N ASN A 248 2.73 9.98 -10.68
CA ASN A 248 2.93 8.64 -11.22
C ASN A 248 1.67 8.11 -11.93
N GLY A 249 1.22 8.84 -12.94
CA GLY A 249 0.02 8.62 -13.74
C GLY A 249 -1.32 8.92 -13.07
N LYS A 250 -1.32 9.34 -11.80
CA LYS A 250 -2.54 9.55 -11.02
C LYS A 250 -2.79 11.04 -10.74
N MET A 251 -4.04 11.47 -10.81
CA MET A 251 -4.42 12.85 -10.52
C MET A 251 -5.77 12.95 -9.81
N TRP A 252 -5.87 13.82 -8.82
CA TRP A 252 -7.11 14.18 -8.16
C TRP A 252 -7.84 15.27 -8.95
N VAL A 253 -9.03 14.95 -9.46
CA VAL A 253 -9.90 15.87 -10.20
C VAL A 253 -11.14 16.15 -9.37
N SER A 254 -11.39 17.41 -9.03
CA SER A 254 -12.58 17.80 -8.24
C SER A 254 -13.86 17.45 -8.99
N TYR A 255 -14.92 17.05 -8.27
CA TYR A 255 -16.20 16.65 -8.88
C TYR A 255 -16.75 17.75 -9.81
N ASN A 256 -16.60 19.00 -9.40
CA ASN A 256 -16.99 20.19 -10.16
C ASN A 256 -16.17 20.45 -11.44
N ASN A 257 -14.99 19.85 -11.61
CA ASN A 257 -14.25 19.87 -12.87
C ASN A 257 -14.48 18.59 -13.68
N PHE A 258 -14.59 17.44 -13.01
CA PHE A 258 -14.85 16.15 -13.64
C PHE A 258 -16.18 16.11 -14.41
N PHE A 259 -17.21 16.81 -13.93
CA PHE A 259 -18.54 16.85 -14.55
C PHE A 259 -18.81 18.05 -15.47
N LYS A 260 -17.78 18.77 -15.95
CA LYS A 260 -17.98 19.90 -16.88
C LYS A 260 -18.12 19.49 -18.34
N GLU A 261 -17.38 18.47 -18.76
CA GLU A 261 -17.31 18.06 -20.16
C GLU A 261 -18.28 16.93 -20.49
N GLU A 262 -18.48 16.64 -21.78
CA GLU A 262 -19.20 15.45 -22.23
C GLU A 262 -18.36 14.18 -21.99
N ILE A 263 -18.71 13.45 -20.91
CA ILE A 263 -18.04 12.21 -20.52
C ILE A 263 -18.92 10.98 -20.68
N ASN A 264 -18.32 9.90 -21.16
CA ASN A 264 -18.93 8.57 -21.24
C ASN A 264 -18.26 7.65 -20.23
N ILE A 265 -18.96 7.35 -19.13
CA ILE A 265 -18.45 6.47 -18.06
C ILE A 265 -18.97 5.04 -18.27
N HIS A 266 -18.06 4.07 -18.31
CA HIS A 266 -18.36 2.65 -18.42
C HIS A 266 -17.73 1.89 -17.24
N PHE A 267 -18.57 1.34 -16.36
CA PHE A 267 -18.11 0.46 -15.29
C PHE A 267 -17.68 -0.88 -15.84
N VAL A 268 -16.63 -1.43 -15.24
CA VAL A 268 -15.98 -2.64 -15.72
C VAL A 268 -16.12 -3.73 -14.67
N PHE A 269 -16.61 -4.90 -15.09
CA PHE A 269 -16.86 -6.04 -14.20
C PHE A 269 -16.13 -7.29 -14.71
N SER A 270 -15.84 -8.21 -13.78
CA SER A 270 -15.37 -9.54 -14.12
C SER A 270 -16.55 -10.48 -14.39
N ASN A 271 -16.31 -11.56 -15.12
CA ASN A 271 -17.35 -12.53 -15.47
C ASN A 271 -17.98 -13.18 -14.24
N GLN A 272 -17.23 -13.35 -13.14
CA GLN A 272 -17.74 -13.81 -11.85
C GLN A 272 -18.60 -12.74 -11.13
N THR A 273 -18.38 -11.45 -11.42
CA THR A 273 -19.14 -10.38 -10.78
C THR A 273 -20.55 -10.26 -11.40
N LEU A 274 -20.70 -10.45 -12.72
CA LEU A 274 -21.97 -10.23 -13.43
C LEU A 274 -23.12 -11.08 -12.85
N ASP A 275 -22.88 -12.37 -12.64
CA ASP A 275 -23.86 -13.32 -12.09
C ASP A 275 -24.38 -12.90 -10.70
N SER A 276 -23.61 -12.09 -9.96
CA SER A 276 -24.01 -11.54 -8.66
C SER A 276 -24.71 -10.18 -8.73
N LEU A 277 -24.59 -9.45 -9.84
CA LEU A 277 -25.08 -8.08 -10.00
C LEU A 277 -26.48 -8.03 -10.61
N ILE A 278 -26.81 -8.95 -11.53
CA ILE A 278 -28.12 -9.04 -12.17
C ILE A 278 -29.26 -9.18 -11.14
N ASP A 279 -29.03 -9.96 -10.08
CA ASP A 279 -29.98 -10.14 -8.96
C ASP A 279 -30.22 -8.87 -8.11
N ASN A 280 -29.27 -7.92 -8.11
CA ASN A 280 -29.22 -6.82 -7.14
C ASN A 280 -29.54 -5.44 -7.73
N HIS A 281 -29.15 -5.17 -8.99
CA HIS A 281 -29.25 -3.84 -9.61
C HIS A 281 -30.68 -3.26 -9.64
N SER A 282 -31.69 -4.12 -9.80
CA SER A 282 -33.10 -3.72 -9.93
C SER A 282 -33.69 -3.08 -8.66
N LYS A 283 -33.01 -3.15 -7.51
CA LYS A 283 -33.50 -2.62 -6.22
C LYS A 283 -32.75 -1.34 -5.80
N GLU A 284 -31.42 -1.38 -5.74
CA GLU A 284 -30.60 -0.34 -5.09
C GLU A 284 -30.71 1.05 -5.77
N ILE A 285 -30.92 1.11 -7.08
CA ILE A 285 -30.95 2.37 -7.86
C ILE A 285 -32.14 3.27 -7.50
N ASN A 286 -33.25 2.71 -7.01
CA ASN A 286 -34.47 3.48 -6.71
C ASN A 286 -34.37 4.31 -5.41
N GLU A 287 -33.53 3.90 -4.45
CA GLU A 287 -33.40 4.58 -3.15
C GLU A 287 -32.53 5.85 -3.21
N ILE A 288 -31.55 5.89 -4.13
CA ILE A 288 -30.54 6.95 -4.21
C ILE A 288 -31.13 8.33 -4.58
N LYS A 289 -32.30 8.37 -5.24
CA LYS A 289 -32.91 9.60 -5.80
C LYS A 289 -33.50 10.58 -4.77
N GLY A 290 -33.45 10.28 -3.47
CA GLY A 290 -34.20 11.01 -2.42
C GLY A 290 -33.48 12.08 -1.59
N LEU A 291 -32.22 12.48 -1.87
CA LEU A 291 -31.41 13.31 -0.93
C LEU A 291 -30.79 14.60 -1.55
N ASN A 292 -31.00 15.73 -0.87
CA ASN A 292 -30.87 17.13 -1.33
C ASN A 292 -29.71 17.92 -0.61
N PRO A 293 -28.94 18.84 -1.25
CA PRO A 293 -27.72 19.45 -0.67
C PRO A 293 -27.72 20.99 -0.43
N GLN A 294 -26.83 21.53 0.43
CA GLN A 294 -26.50 22.98 0.55
C GLN A 294 -25.11 23.34 1.15
N ARG A 295 -24.49 24.45 0.66
CA ARG A 295 -23.44 25.38 1.21
C ARG A 295 -22.09 25.53 0.42
N GLN A 296 -21.32 26.62 0.66
CA GLN A 296 -20.41 27.35 -0.29
C GLN A 296 -19.09 27.93 0.35
N ASP A 297 -18.12 28.46 -0.47
CA ASP A 297 -17.34 29.77 -0.31
C ASP A 297 -15.77 29.88 -0.64
N LEU A 298 -15.37 30.47 -1.82
CA LEU A 298 -14.29 31.45 -2.32
C LEU A 298 -12.82 31.60 -1.67
N ILE A 299 -11.71 32.35 -2.07
CA ILE A 299 -11.16 33.46 -2.99
C ILE A 299 -9.59 33.28 -3.33
N PRO A 300 -8.91 33.92 -4.37
CA PRO A 300 -7.48 33.67 -4.81
C PRO A 300 -6.47 34.89 -5.09
N PHE A 301 -5.39 34.70 -5.94
CA PHE A 301 -4.31 35.60 -6.56
C PHE A 301 -2.86 35.68 -5.90
N ASP A 302 -1.68 36.14 -6.43
CA ASP A 302 -1.13 36.97 -7.58
C ASP A 302 0.42 36.74 -7.92
N TRP A 303 1.05 37.30 -9.00
CA TRP A 303 2.53 37.34 -9.36
C TRP A 303 2.97 38.59 -10.22
N SER A 304 4.18 39.21 -10.05
CA SER A 304 4.88 40.03 -11.11
C SER A 304 6.34 40.53 -10.81
N VAL A 305 7.00 41.14 -11.82
CA VAL A 305 8.14 42.14 -11.80
C VAL A 305 9.61 41.67 -12.00
N LYS A 306 10.15 41.89 -13.23
CA LYS A 306 11.57 42.21 -13.63
C LYS A 306 12.65 41.11 -13.45
N LEU A 307 13.76 40.97 -14.20
CA LEU A 307 14.26 41.46 -15.52
C LEU A 307 14.52 42.98 -15.71
N PRO A 308 15.76 43.45 -16.04
CA PRO A 308 16.19 43.58 -17.46
C PRO A 308 17.73 43.70 -17.78
N ILE A 309 18.67 43.11 -17.03
CA ILE A 309 20.12 43.53 -17.05
C ILE A 309 21.05 42.94 -18.15
N LEU A 310 20.95 41.66 -18.54
CA LEU A 310 22.07 40.94 -19.22
C LEU A 310 22.11 41.07 -20.76
N LYS A 311 22.23 42.29 -21.29
CA LYS A 311 21.87 42.61 -22.69
C LYS A 311 22.99 42.58 -23.77
N LYS A 312 24.26 42.27 -23.45
CA LYS A 312 25.41 42.77 -24.24
C LYS A 312 26.54 41.80 -24.66
N LEU A 313 26.33 40.48 -24.61
CA LEU A 313 27.32 39.49 -25.09
C LEU A 313 26.60 38.35 -25.83
N GLY A 314 26.50 38.42 -27.17
CA GLY A 314 25.80 37.41 -27.97
C GLY A 314 25.67 37.71 -29.47
N HIS A 315 25.32 36.68 -30.24
CA HIS A 315 25.04 36.73 -31.67
C HIS A 315 23.54 36.96 -31.94
N TYR A 316 23.19 37.73 -32.97
CA TYR A 316 21.80 37.97 -33.38
C TYR A 316 21.54 37.46 -34.80
N LYS A 317 20.34 36.91 -35.03
CA LYS A 317 19.86 36.41 -36.32
C LYS A 317 18.43 36.90 -36.57
N GLY A 318 18.27 37.82 -37.51
CA GLY A 318 17.03 38.52 -37.84
C GLY A 318 17.34 39.89 -38.44
N ASP A 319 16.32 40.66 -38.84
CA ASP A 319 16.57 41.94 -39.52
C ASP A 319 17.07 43.01 -38.55
N THR A 320 17.94 43.88 -39.08
CA THR A 320 18.52 45.05 -38.41
C THR A 320 18.35 46.30 -39.27
N LEU A 321 18.37 47.47 -38.63
CA LEU A 321 18.38 48.75 -39.32
C LEU A 321 19.77 49.07 -39.90
N ASN A 322 19.83 50.03 -40.83
CA ASN A 322 21.07 50.57 -41.41
C ASN A 322 22.05 51.16 -40.36
N ASP A 323 21.61 51.36 -39.11
CA ASP A 323 22.43 51.81 -37.98
C ASP A 323 22.86 50.67 -37.02
N GLY A 324 22.63 49.40 -37.42
CA GLY A 324 23.02 48.19 -36.72
C GLY A 324 22.05 47.70 -35.63
N LYS A 325 20.95 48.42 -35.33
CA LYS A 325 20.05 48.06 -34.22
C LYS A 325 19.03 46.97 -34.60
N ARG A 326 18.70 46.11 -33.64
CA ARG A 326 17.66 45.07 -33.77
C ARG A 326 16.26 45.67 -33.71
N ASN A 327 15.44 45.46 -34.75
CA ASN A 327 14.17 46.16 -34.90
C ASN A 327 13.05 45.35 -35.60
N ALA A 328 13.16 44.02 -35.58
CA ALA A 328 12.22 43.08 -36.20
C ALA A 328 12.06 41.81 -35.34
N LYS A 329 11.42 40.75 -35.87
CA LYS A 329 11.47 39.42 -35.25
C LYS A 329 12.87 38.83 -35.43
N GLY A 330 13.45 38.29 -34.36
CA GLY A 330 14.80 37.74 -34.42
C GLY A 330 15.25 37.06 -33.13
N GLU A 331 16.33 36.31 -33.27
CA GLU A 331 16.90 35.43 -32.25
C GLU A 331 18.25 35.98 -31.77
N PHE A 332 18.50 35.97 -30.46
CA PHE A 332 19.72 36.45 -29.83
C PHE A 332 20.29 35.40 -28.89
N ILE A 333 21.42 34.80 -29.28
CA ILE A 333 22.13 33.75 -28.55
C ILE A 333 23.29 34.39 -27.78
N SER A 334 23.24 34.41 -26.46
CA SER A 334 24.33 34.94 -25.63
C SER A 334 25.56 34.03 -25.64
N LEU A 335 26.73 34.56 -25.22
CA LEU A 335 27.96 33.78 -25.06
C LEU A 335 27.86 32.63 -24.03
N ASN A 336 26.79 32.58 -23.23
CA ASN A 336 26.50 31.51 -22.29
C ASN A 336 25.38 30.57 -22.81
N ASN A 337 25.17 30.51 -24.13
CA ASN A 337 24.08 29.78 -24.82
C ASN A 337 22.64 30.16 -24.43
N ILE A 338 22.43 31.20 -23.61
CA ILE A 338 21.10 31.73 -23.31
C ILE A 338 20.53 32.40 -24.57
N THR A 339 19.45 31.86 -25.14
CA THR A 339 18.85 32.29 -26.41
C THR A 339 17.50 32.97 -26.18
N TYR A 340 17.34 34.21 -26.64
CA TYR A 340 16.03 34.87 -26.74
C TYR A 340 15.50 34.87 -28.17
N SER A 341 14.27 34.42 -28.40
CA SER A 341 13.61 34.47 -29.71
C SER A 341 12.26 35.18 -29.62
N GLY A 342 12.08 36.27 -30.36
CA GLY A 342 10.87 37.11 -30.29
C GLY A 342 10.98 38.39 -31.11
N ASN A 343 10.06 39.34 -30.87
CA ASN A 343 10.11 40.65 -31.54
C ASN A 343 11.08 41.61 -30.81
N TRP A 344 11.75 42.47 -31.57
CA TRP A 344 12.67 43.50 -31.09
C TRP A 344 12.30 44.88 -31.62
N LYS A 345 12.53 45.93 -30.83
CA LYS A 345 12.47 47.33 -31.24
C LYS A 345 13.60 48.11 -30.57
N ASN A 346 14.46 48.76 -31.35
CA ASN A 346 15.65 49.48 -30.87
C ASN A 346 16.47 48.70 -29.81
N ASP A 347 16.82 47.44 -30.11
CA ASP A 347 17.52 46.52 -29.19
C ASP A 347 16.79 46.18 -27.88
N VAL A 348 15.47 46.44 -27.79
CA VAL A 348 14.60 46.03 -26.68
C VAL A 348 13.65 44.91 -27.14
N PRO A 349 13.57 43.77 -26.44
CA PRO A 349 12.51 42.78 -26.66
C PRO A 349 11.10 43.39 -26.53
N GLN A 350 10.13 42.92 -27.30
CA GLN A 350 8.76 43.43 -27.36
C GLN A 350 7.72 42.31 -27.46
N GLY A 351 6.55 42.51 -26.86
CA GLY A 351 5.44 41.56 -26.91
C GLY A 351 5.73 40.28 -26.14
N SER A 352 5.39 39.13 -26.74
CA SER A 352 5.79 37.81 -26.25
C SER A 352 7.07 37.32 -26.93
N GLY A 353 7.86 36.54 -26.19
CA GLY A 353 9.02 35.83 -26.73
C GLY A 353 9.59 34.81 -25.77
N ASN A 354 10.41 33.92 -26.31
CA ASN A 354 10.96 32.76 -25.60
C ASN A 354 12.39 33.06 -25.13
N LEU A 355 12.72 32.73 -23.88
CA LEU A 355 14.08 32.75 -23.34
C LEU A 355 14.47 31.32 -22.94
N ILE A 356 15.51 30.80 -23.59
CA ILE A 356 16.09 29.47 -23.37
C ILE A 356 17.39 29.68 -22.60
N ILE A 357 17.60 28.99 -21.47
CA ILE A 357 18.80 29.21 -20.62
C ILE A 357 19.80 28.05 -20.73
N ASP A 358 19.31 26.85 -21.02
CA ASP A 358 20.07 25.65 -21.42
C ASP A 358 19.10 24.76 -22.23
N THR A 359 19.55 23.64 -22.80
CA THR A 359 18.80 22.85 -23.81
C THR A 359 17.43 22.32 -23.39
N ASN A 360 17.12 22.31 -22.09
CA ASN A 360 15.98 21.60 -21.51
C ASN A 360 14.92 22.51 -20.83
N PHE A 361 14.97 23.84 -20.99
CA PHE A 361 14.01 24.77 -20.35
C PHE A 361 13.68 25.99 -21.22
N VAL A 362 12.39 26.23 -21.52
CA VAL A 362 11.94 27.33 -22.40
C VAL A 362 10.94 28.27 -21.69
N TYR A 363 11.41 29.45 -21.29
CA TYR A 363 10.57 30.49 -20.67
C TYR A 363 9.82 31.30 -21.73
N SER A 364 8.49 31.14 -21.84
CA SER A 364 7.64 32.09 -22.58
C SER A 364 7.32 33.30 -21.70
N VAL A 365 7.70 34.51 -22.12
CA VAL A 365 7.52 35.75 -21.34
C VAL A 365 6.70 36.77 -22.12
N ASP A 366 5.60 37.28 -21.54
CA ASP A 366 4.95 38.52 -21.99
C ASP A 366 5.55 39.71 -21.24
N TRP A 367 6.18 40.61 -21.99
CA TRP A 367 6.91 41.75 -21.45
C TRP A 367 6.03 42.94 -21.08
N LYS A 368 4.70 42.92 -21.36
CA LYS A 368 3.80 44.04 -21.06
C LYS A 368 3.51 44.25 -19.57
N ASN A 369 3.35 43.19 -18.78
CA ASN A 369 2.73 43.28 -17.45
C ASN A 369 3.72 43.46 -16.26
N GLN A 370 5.02 43.65 -16.48
CA GLN A 370 6.01 43.80 -15.40
C GLN A 370 6.22 45.24 -14.88
N PHE A 371 5.34 46.17 -15.24
CA PHE A 371 5.52 47.62 -15.01
C PHE A 371 4.47 48.31 -14.13
N ASN A 372 3.76 47.59 -13.26
CA ASN A 372 2.81 48.18 -12.30
C ASN A 372 2.90 47.62 -10.86
N SER A 373 4.11 47.52 -10.30
CA SER A 373 4.35 47.60 -8.85
C SER A 373 5.85 47.83 -8.54
N ASN A 374 6.15 48.26 -7.31
CA ASN A 374 7.42 48.90 -6.92
C ASN A 374 8.51 47.96 -6.33
N GLU A 375 8.34 46.63 -6.39
CA GLU A 375 9.33 45.69 -5.85
C GLU A 375 10.06 44.93 -6.98
N ILE A 376 11.36 45.19 -7.14
CA ILE A 376 12.16 44.64 -8.24
C ILE A 376 12.60 43.21 -7.91
N SER A 377 12.18 42.22 -8.71
CA SER A 377 12.90 40.94 -8.78
C SER A 377 14.13 41.07 -9.69
N GLN A 378 15.20 40.35 -9.38
CA GLN A 378 16.40 40.27 -10.20
C GLN A 378 16.82 38.81 -10.36
N ILE A 379 16.95 38.34 -11.60
CA ILE A 379 17.57 37.04 -11.88
C ILE A 379 19.08 37.23 -11.94
N GLY A 380 19.85 36.48 -11.17
CA GLY A 380 21.29 36.65 -11.09
C GLY A 380 22.03 35.61 -10.24
N THR A 381 23.28 35.93 -9.89
CA THR A 381 24.09 35.18 -8.94
C THR A 381 24.37 36.03 -7.71
N TRP A 382 23.98 35.56 -6.53
CA TRP A 382 24.34 36.16 -5.25
C TRP A 382 25.52 35.40 -4.64
N ASN A 383 26.65 36.07 -4.41
CA ASN A 383 27.79 35.48 -3.72
C ASN A 383 27.72 35.85 -2.22
N TYR A 384 27.80 34.85 -1.34
CA TYR A 384 27.77 35.06 0.10
C TYR A 384 29.19 35.27 0.65
N SER A 385 29.32 35.99 1.75
CA SER A 385 30.61 36.25 2.43
C SER A 385 31.34 34.99 2.92
N ASN A 386 30.65 33.85 3.02
CA ASN A 386 31.23 32.54 3.32
C ASN A 386 31.84 31.81 2.10
N GLY A 387 31.81 32.44 0.92
CA GLY A 387 32.32 31.91 -0.35
C GLY A 387 31.34 31.03 -1.13
N GLY A 388 30.17 30.70 -0.58
CA GLY A 388 29.08 30.06 -1.34
C GLY A 388 28.41 31.04 -2.31
N LYS A 389 27.58 30.52 -3.22
CA LYS A 389 26.77 31.33 -4.13
C LYS A 389 25.37 30.73 -4.37
N SER A 390 24.38 31.56 -4.66
CA SER A 390 23.06 31.13 -5.13
C SER A 390 22.75 31.73 -6.50
N VAL A 391 22.07 30.98 -7.36
CA VAL A 391 21.64 31.39 -8.70
C VAL A 391 20.13 31.20 -8.80
N GLY A 392 19.39 32.24 -9.20
CA GLY A 392 17.93 32.22 -9.28
C GLY A 392 17.34 33.63 -9.32
N ALA A 393 16.04 33.77 -9.04
CA ALA A 393 15.36 35.07 -8.92
C ALA A 393 15.41 35.58 -7.46
N PHE A 394 15.73 36.85 -7.26
CA PHE A 394 15.84 37.48 -5.94
C PHE A 394 14.87 38.65 -5.83
N LYS A 395 14.09 38.72 -4.74
CA LYS A 395 13.26 39.87 -4.37
C LYS A 395 13.73 40.37 -3.01
N ASN A 396 14.05 41.67 -2.90
CA ASN A 396 14.58 42.29 -1.67
C ASN A 396 15.79 41.52 -1.07
N ASN A 397 16.74 41.12 -1.94
CA ASN A 397 17.90 40.25 -1.67
C ASN A 397 17.60 38.81 -1.19
N LEU A 398 16.32 38.41 -1.15
CA LEU A 398 15.87 37.07 -0.76
C LEU A 398 15.55 36.24 -2.01
N LEU A 399 16.03 35.00 -2.07
CA LEU A 399 15.81 34.07 -3.17
C LEU A 399 14.33 33.63 -3.23
N ILE A 400 13.74 33.63 -4.43
CA ILE A 400 12.33 33.31 -4.71
C ILE A 400 12.20 32.49 -5.99
N GLY A 401 11.15 31.68 -6.09
CA GLY A 401 10.95 30.77 -7.22
C GLY A 401 12.06 29.73 -7.30
N PHE A 402 12.39 29.25 -8.50
CA PHE A 402 13.43 28.24 -8.65
C PHE A 402 14.84 28.83 -8.46
N GLY A 403 15.70 28.12 -7.73
CA GLY A 403 17.09 28.52 -7.50
C GLY A 403 18.02 27.39 -7.07
N THR A 404 19.28 27.50 -7.46
CA THR A 404 20.37 26.56 -7.14
C THR A 404 21.37 27.24 -6.20
N GLN A 405 21.57 26.66 -5.02
CA GLN A 405 22.61 27.06 -4.07
C GLN A 405 23.85 26.16 -4.22
N TYR A 406 25.02 26.78 -4.18
CA TYR A 406 26.34 26.15 -4.28
C TYR A 406 27.20 26.51 -3.06
N ASN A 407 28.04 25.57 -2.63
CA ASN A 407 29.04 25.80 -1.59
C ASN A 407 30.30 26.50 -2.14
N LYS A 408 31.25 26.80 -1.25
CA LYS A 408 32.52 27.46 -1.57
C LYS A 408 33.46 26.70 -2.52
N SER A 409 33.20 25.41 -2.79
CA SER A 409 33.93 24.62 -3.80
C SER A 409 33.13 24.44 -5.09
N GLY A 410 32.05 25.19 -5.28
CA GLY A 410 31.23 25.18 -6.49
C GLY A 410 30.34 23.94 -6.67
N LYS A 411 30.27 23.04 -5.67
CA LYS A 411 29.29 21.94 -5.68
C LYS A 411 27.91 22.45 -5.27
N ILE A 412 26.87 21.89 -5.87
CA ILE A 412 25.48 22.15 -5.49
C ILE A 412 25.24 21.66 -4.04
N VAL A 413 24.46 22.42 -3.28
CA VAL A 413 23.96 22.08 -1.93
C VAL A 413 22.45 21.89 -1.96
N TYR A 414 21.74 22.72 -2.74
CA TYR A 414 20.31 22.61 -2.97
C TYR A 414 19.96 23.08 -4.38
N ARG A 415 18.98 22.44 -5.02
CA ARG A 415 18.33 22.89 -6.25
C ARG A 415 16.82 22.65 -6.15
N GLY A 416 16.02 23.70 -6.28
CA GLY A 416 14.56 23.63 -6.16
C GLY A 416 13.92 24.98 -5.92
N GLU A 417 12.72 24.97 -5.35
CA GLU A 417 11.93 26.16 -5.06
C GLU A 417 12.32 26.90 -3.76
N TRP A 418 12.15 28.21 -3.79
CA TRP A 418 12.43 29.14 -2.70
C TRP A 418 11.29 30.14 -2.50
N LYS A 419 11.05 30.53 -1.25
CA LYS A 419 10.09 31.56 -0.87
C LYS A 419 10.68 32.44 0.22
N ASN A 420 10.82 33.73 -0.06
CA ASN A 420 11.39 34.74 0.83
C ASN A 420 12.76 34.33 1.42
N GLY A 421 13.64 33.76 0.59
CA GLY A 421 15.00 33.35 0.96
C GLY A 421 15.10 32.04 1.71
N LYS A 422 13.96 31.35 1.92
CA LYS A 422 13.87 30.02 2.53
C LYS A 422 13.56 28.96 1.48
N ILE A 423 14.06 27.76 1.68
CA ILE A 423 13.71 26.58 0.87
C ILE A 423 12.23 26.22 1.12
N ASN A 424 11.43 26.14 0.06
CA ASN A 424 9.96 26.03 0.15
C ASN A 424 9.38 25.60 -1.22
N GLY A 425 8.58 24.53 -1.28
CA GLY A 425 8.18 23.86 -2.53
C GLY A 425 9.03 22.61 -2.80
N TYR A 426 9.05 22.11 -4.03
CA TYR A 426 9.84 20.91 -4.37
C TYR A 426 11.34 21.21 -4.51
N GLY A 427 12.20 20.28 -4.06
CA GLY A 427 13.62 20.34 -4.41
C GLY A 427 14.53 19.28 -3.83
N ILE A 428 15.75 19.26 -4.36
CA ILE A 428 16.80 18.29 -4.08
C ILE A 428 17.90 18.95 -3.25
N LYS A 429 18.25 18.34 -2.12
CA LYS A 429 19.38 18.70 -1.27
C LYS A 429 20.50 17.66 -1.44
N TYR A 430 21.75 18.10 -1.34
CA TYR A 430 22.94 17.29 -1.62
C TYR A 430 23.93 17.32 -0.45
N TYR A 431 24.58 16.18 -0.21
CA TYR A 431 25.71 16.08 0.71
C TYR A 431 26.94 16.85 0.18
N LYS A 432 27.89 17.17 1.07
CA LYS A 432 29.14 17.87 0.72
C LYS A 432 30.01 17.10 -0.30
N SER A 433 29.88 15.78 -0.31
CA SER A 433 30.49 14.84 -1.26
C SER A 433 29.87 14.95 -2.66
N GLY A 434 28.55 15.15 -2.77
CA GLY A 434 27.84 15.53 -4.00
C GLY A 434 26.62 14.67 -4.34
N GLU A 435 26.37 13.62 -3.58
CA GLU A 435 25.23 12.72 -3.71
C GLU A 435 23.95 13.35 -3.13
N LYS A 436 22.78 12.86 -3.53
CA LYS A 436 21.49 13.31 -2.96
C LYS A 436 21.46 12.97 -1.46
N GLU A 437 20.99 13.94 -0.67
CA GLU A 437 20.61 13.77 0.74
C GLU A 437 19.09 13.61 0.85
N TYR A 438 18.35 14.50 0.18
CA TYR A 438 16.89 14.48 0.14
C TYR A 438 16.36 14.96 -1.21
N GLU A 439 15.22 14.42 -1.62
CA GLU A 439 14.45 14.84 -2.79
C GLU A 439 12.96 14.78 -2.47
N GLY A 440 12.26 15.93 -2.52
CA GLY A 440 10.84 16.00 -2.13
C GLY A 440 10.37 17.40 -1.79
N GLU A 441 9.28 17.47 -1.04
CA GLU A 441 8.60 18.70 -0.62
C GLU A 441 9.27 19.38 0.59
N TRP A 442 9.33 20.72 0.55
CA TRP A 442 9.92 21.55 1.59
C TRP A 442 8.99 22.67 2.06
N LYS A 443 9.14 23.05 3.33
CA LYS A 443 8.42 24.16 3.96
C LYS A 443 9.31 24.89 4.94
N ASN A 444 9.75 26.09 4.57
CA ASN A 444 10.51 27.02 5.40
C ASN A 444 11.83 26.43 5.96
N ASP A 445 12.68 25.93 5.05
CA ASP A 445 13.98 25.27 5.33
C ASP A 445 13.88 23.88 6.01
N LYS A 446 12.69 23.26 5.97
CA LYS A 446 12.47 21.91 6.51
C LYS A 446 11.82 20.98 5.48
N MET A 447 12.19 19.70 5.49
CA MET A 447 11.49 18.63 4.77
C MET A 447 10.07 18.52 5.34
N ASN A 448 9.05 18.56 4.46
CA ASN A 448 7.64 18.68 4.87
C ASN A 448 6.73 18.26 3.70
N GLY A 449 5.92 17.21 3.87
CA GLY A 449 5.20 16.57 2.77
C GLY A 449 5.92 15.30 2.30
N SER A 450 5.76 14.95 1.03
CA SER A 450 6.29 13.72 0.43
C SER A 450 7.77 13.84 0.06
N GLY A 451 8.57 12.78 0.26
CA GLY A 451 9.93 12.77 -0.27
C GLY A 451 10.69 11.45 -0.10
N THR A 452 11.93 11.45 -0.59
CA THR A 452 12.94 10.40 -0.40
C THR A 452 14.14 10.98 0.34
N TYR A 453 14.56 10.33 1.42
CA TYR A 453 15.81 10.63 2.13
C TYR A 453 16.81 9.48 1.90
N TYR A 454 18.06 9.83 1.62
CA TYR A 454 19.13 8.90 1.25
C TYR A 454 20.21 8.89 2.33
N TYR A 455 20.43 7.76 3.01
CA TYR A 455 21.50 7.63 4.01
C TYR A 455 22.81 7.25 3.31
N PHE A 456 23.59 8.23 2.84
CA PHE A 456 24.79 7.98 2.02
C PHE A 456 25.81 7.01 2.67
N GLU A 457 26.02 7.10 3.99
CA GLU A 457 27.01 6.25 4.69
C GLU A 457 26.58 4.77 4.80
N SER A 458 25.29 4.49 5.02
CA SER A 458 24.78 3.12 5.12
C SER A 458 24.30 2.55 3.78
N GLY A 459 23.91 3.40 2.83
CA GLY A 459 23.22 3.03 1.60
C GLY A 459 21.72 2.73 1.79
N GLU A 460 21.16 2.93 2.98
CA GLU A 460 19.71 2.86 3.20
C GLU A 460 18.98 4.05 2.57
N LYS A 461 17.68 3.91 2.32
CA LYS A 461 16.80 5.03 1.96
C LYS A 461 15.46 4.95 2.68
N TYR A 462 14.82 6.08 2.86
CA TYR A 462 13.42 6.21 3.30
C TYR A 462 12.62 6.90 2.19
N ILE A 463 11.41 6.42 1.91
CA ILE A 463 10.44 7.03 0.98
C ILE A 463 9.12 7.17 1.74
N GLY A 464 8.60 8.39 1.91
CA GLY A 464 7.39 8.59 2.71
C GLY A 464 7.10 10.04 3.06
N LEU A 465 6.37 10.24 4.16
CA LEU A 465 5.91 11.54 4.64
C LEU A 465 6.84 12.16 5.69
N PHE A 466 7.05 13.47 5.56
CA PHE A 466 7.93 14.29 6.37
C PHE A 466 7.16 15.42 7.03
N LYS A 467 7.61 15.80 8.22
CA LYS A 467 7.11 16.94 8.97
C LYS A 467 8.21 17.53 9.82
N ASP A 468 8.47 18.81 9.58
CA ASP A 468 9.47 19.60 10.30
C ASP A 468 10.88 18.96 10.37
N ASN A 469 11.30 18.28 9.28
CA ASN A 469 12.49 17.43 9.11
C ASN A 469 12.42 15.98 9.63
N LEU A 470 11.33 15.57 10.28
CA LEU A 470 11.19 14.21 10.83
C LEU A 470 10.28 13.34 9.95
N PHE A 471 10.43 12.02 9.98
CA PHE A 471 9.44 11.09 9.44
C PHE A 471 8.16 11.13 10.30
N ASP A 472 7.00 11.42 9.70
CA ASP A 472 5.69 11.56 10.38
C ASP A 472 4.58 11.21 9.38
N GLY A 473 3.82 10.14 9.64
CA GLY A 473 2.88 9.52 8.70
C GLY A 473 3.46 8.28 8.01
N ASN A 474 2.86 7.86 6.90
CA ASN A 474 3.23 6.59 6.23
C ASN A 474 4.60 6.69 5.52
N GLY A 475 5.39 5.62 5.57
CA GLY A 475 6.64 5.53 4.82
C GLY A 475 7.29 4.15 4.81
N ILE A 476 8.17 3.94 3.83
CA ILE A 476 8.92 2.71 3.59
C ILE A 476 10.42 3.00 3.76
N ARG A 477 11.09 2.25 4.64
CA ARG A 477 12.54 2.24 4.79
C ARG A 477 13.10 1.00 4.11
N TYR A 478 14.23 1.15 3.43
CA TYR A 478 14.90 0.10 2.67
C TYR A 478 16.30 -0.18 3.21
N TYR A 479 16.72 -1.44 3.13
CA TYR A 479 18.09 -1.87 3.35
C TYR A 479 19.02 -1.41 2.21
N LYS A 480 20.33 -1.52 2.43
CA LYS A 480 21.37 -1.28 1.40
C LYS A 480 21.23 -2.19 0.18
N SER A 481 20.72 -3.41 0.38
CA SER A 481 20.37 -4.38 -0.65
C SER A 481 19.25 -3.91 -1.60
N GLY A 482 18.48 -2.90 -1.20
CA GLY A 482 17.28 -2.45 -1.92
C GLY A 482 16.00 -3.17 -1.50
N GLU A 483 16.09 -4.16 -0.62
CA GLU A 483 14.93 -4.81 0.00
C GLU A 483 14.22 -3.88 1.00
N LYS A 484 12.92 -4.11 1.24
CA LYS A 484 12.18 -3.41 2.29
C LYS A 484 12.74 -3.81 3.67
N LYS A 485 12.90 -2.84 4.55
CA LYS A 485 13.26 -2.99 5.97
C LYS A 485 12.05 -2.76 6.87
N TYR A 486 11.29 -1.72 6.58
CA TYR A 486 10.02 -1.42 7.24
C TYR A 486 9.05 -0.75 6.29
N GLU A 487 7.76 -1.04 6.42
CA GLU A 487 6.66 -0.36 5.74
C GLU A 487 5.51 -0.15 6.74
N GLY A 488 5.12 1.10 6.98
CA GLY A 488 4.09 1.40 7.97
C GLY A 488 4.05 2.87 8.39
N GLU A 489 3.45 3.11 9.55
CA GLU A 489 3.34 4.42 10.19
C GLU A 489 4.64 4.84 10.90
N TRP A 490 5.00 6.12 10.75
CA TRP A 490 6.16 6.76 11.38
C TRP A 490 5.73 7.97 12.22
N LYS A 491 6.52 8.27 13.26
CA LYS A 491 6.32 9.42 14.12
C LYS A 491 7.62 9.87 14.74
N ASN A 492 8.04 11.11 14.45
CA ASN A 492 9.29 11.69 14.95
C ASN A 492 10.51 10.78 14.70
N ASP A 493 10.71 10.37 13.44
CA ASP A 493 11.77 9.44 12.97
C ASP A 493 11.67 7.99 13.45
N LYS A 494 10.66 7.64 14.27
CA LYS A 494 10.48 6.30 14.84
C LYS A 494 9.33 5.53 14.21
N MET A 495 9.44 4.21 14.15
CA MET A 495 8.33 3.30 13.82
C MET A 495 7.27 3.38 14.94
N ASN A 496 6.00 3.61 14.58
CA ASN A 496 4.93 3.92 15.55
C ASN A 496 3.57 3.64 14.90
N GLY A 497 2.64 2.94 15.56
CA GLY A 497 1.37 2.56 14.91
C GLY A 497 1.50 1.23 14.14
N ALA A 498 0.70 1.02 13.09
CA ALA A 498 0.71 -0.23 12.35
C ALA A 498 1.87 -0.30 11.32
N GLY A 499 2.48 -1.48 11.18
CA GLY A 499 3.47 -1.71 10.13
C GLY A 499 3.93 -3.15 9.95
N ILE A 500 4.83 -3.33 9.00
CA ILE A 500 5.53 -4.57 8.67
C ILE A 500 7.03 -4.30 8.78
N PHE A 501 7.72 -5.04 9.65
CA PHE A 501 9.18 -5.08 9.70
C PHE A 501 9.69 -6.36 9.03
N TYR A 502 10.70 -6.23 8.19
CA TYR A 502 11.32 -7.31 7.45
C TYR A 502 12.73 -7.54 8.00
N TYR A 503 13.06 -8.77 8.33
CA TYR A 503 14.40 -9.12 8.82
C TYR A 503 15.30 -9.47 7.62
N GLU A 504 16.59 -9.17 7.71
CA GLU A 504 17.62 -9.61 6.75
C GLU A 504 18.50 -10.66 7.44
N PRO A 505 18.60 -11.92 6.96
CA PRO A 505 18.05 -12.46 5.71
C PRO A 505 16.75 -13.27 5.90
N GLY A 506 15.58 -12.63 5.81
CA GLY A 506 14.25 -13.25 5.76
C GLY A 506 13.56 -13.41 7.11
N GLY A 507 12.23 -13.62 7.06
CA GLY A 507 11.32 -13.51 8.22
C GLY A 507 10.71 -12.11 8.33
N LYS A 508 9.60 -11.97 9.06
CA LYS A 508 8.90 -10.67 9.21
C LYS A 508 8.09 -10.57 10.50
N TYR A 509 7.83 -9.34 10.93
CA TYR A 509 6.82 -9.00 11.93
C TYR A 509 5.72 -8.16 11.27
N ILE A 510 4.46 -8.46 11.56
CA ILE A 510 3.27 -7.69 11.13
C ILE A 510 2.49 -7.33 12.39
N GLY A 511 2.35 -6.04 12.72
CA GLY A 511 1.67 -5.66 13.96
C GLY A 511 1.84 -4.19 14.33
N ALA A 512 1.65 -3.89 15.61
CA ALA A 512 1.75 -2.55 16.15
C ALA A 512 3.16 -2.25 16.74
N PHE A 513 3.58 -1.00 16.55
CA PHE A 513 4.89 -0.47 16.92
C PHE A 513 4.72 0.70 17.89
N LYS A 514 5.67 0.83 18.80
CA LYS A 514 5.82 2.00 19.64
C LYS A 514 7.30 2.32 19.85
N ASP A 515 7.67 3.51 19.41
CA ASP A 515 8.98 4.11 19.61
C ASP A 515 10.16 3.23 19.13
N ASP A 516 9.98 2.61 17.96
CA ASP A 516 10.81 1.59 17.30
C ASP A 516 10.66 0.13 17.77
N LEU A 517 9.88 -0.13 18.82
CA LEU A 517 9.72 -1.46 19.41
C LEU A 517 8.36 -2.10 19.07
N PHE A 518 8.27 -3.43 18.98
CA PHE A 518 6.98 -4.14 18.89
C PHE A 518 6.15 -3.89 20.16
N ASN A 519 4.86 -3.57 20.02
CA ASN A 519 3.97 -3.19 21.13
C ASN A 519 2.49 -3.41 20.79
N GLY A 520 1.73 -4.07 21.66
CA GLY A 520 0.35 -4.46 21.37
C GLY A 520 0.30 -5.70 20.46
N ASN A 521 -0.79 -5.88 19.70
CA ASN A 521 -0.98 -7.12 18.93
C ASN A 521 -0.07 -7.20 17.70
N GLY A 522 0.47 -8.39 17.43
CA GLY A 522 1.27 -8.64 16.23
C GLY A 522 1.62 -10.12 16.00
N ILE A 523 2.05 -10.42 14.79
CA ILE A 523 2.42 -11.75 14.30
C ILE A 523 3.89 -11.72 13.86
N ARG A 524 4.73 -12.58 14.44
CA ARG A 524 6.10 -12.83 13.98
C ARG A 524 6.13 -14.12 13.16
N TYR A 525 6.89 -14.08 12.07
CA TYR A 525 7.03 -15.16 11.10
C TYR A 525 8.49 -15.58 10.98
N TYR A 526 8.71 -16.90 10.97
CA TYR A 526 10.00 -17.51 10.69
C TYR A 526 10.49 -17.20 9.27
N LYS A 527 11.77 -17.48 9.00
CA LYS A 527 12.35 -17.36 7.65
C LYS A 527 11.67 -18.25 6.61
N SER A 528 11.08 -19.38 7.04
CA SER A 528 10.26 -20.26 6.21
C SER A 528 8.97 -19.60 5.69
N GLY A 529 8.54 -18.49 6.29
CA GLY A 529 7.23 -17.88 6.06
C GLY A 529 6.12 -18.45 6.94
N GLU A 530 6.41 -19.44 7.78
CA GLU A 530 5.49 -19.96 8.80
C GLU A 530 5.33 -18.97 9.96
N LYS A 531 4.21 -19.05 10.69
CA LYS A 531 4.02 -18.28 11.93
C LYS A 531 4.94 -18.83 13.01
N GLU A 532 5.60 -17.94 13.74
CA GLU A 532 6.31 -18.24 14.99
C GLU A 532 5.45 -17.85 16.19
N TYR A 533 4.86 -16.66 16.16
CA TYR A 533 4.03 -16.15 17.26
C TYR A 533 2.89 -15.28 16.75
N GLU A 534 1.74 -15.35 17.41
CA GLU A 534 0.56 -14.50 17.20
C GLU A 534 -0.05 -14.15 18.56
N GLY A 535 0.00 -12.87 18.96
CA GLY A 535 -0.42 -12.44 20.29
C GLY A 535 0.01 -11.03 20.66
N GLU A 536 0.07 -10.75 21.96
CA GLU A 536 0.47 -9.47 22.54
C GLU A 536 2.00 -9.30 22.64
N TRP A 537 2.48 -8.09 22.35
CA TRP A 537 3.88 -7.70 22.40
C TRP A 537 4.11 -6.52 23.32
N LYS A 538 5.29 -6.48 23.95
CA LYS A 538 5.69 -5.39 24.82
C LYS A 538 7.20 -5.21 24.78
N ASN A 539 7.64 -4.15 24.12
CA ASN A 539 9.05 -3.75 24.00
C ASN A 539 9.88 -4.89 23.38
N ASP A 540 9.52 -5.30 22.17
CA ASP A 540 10.08 -6.41 21.39
C ASP A 540 9.84 -7.83 21.93
N LYS A 541 9.29 -7.96 23.14
CA LYS A 541 9.04 -9.24 23.79
C LYS A 541 7.62 -9.74 23.63
N MET A 542 7.46 -11.07 23.61
CA MET A 542 6.15 -11.72 23.80
C MET A 542 5.67 -11.45 25.23
N ASN A 543 4.41 -11.06 25.39
CA ASN A 543 3.77 -10.70 26.66
C ASN A 543 2.27 -11.02 26.57
N GLY A 544 1.50 -10.84 27.65
CA GLY A 544 0.04 -10.96 27.61
C GLY A 544 -0.42 -12.33 27.10
N SER A 545 -1.45 -12.37 26.26
CA SER A 545 -2.00 -13.60 25.67
C SER A 545 -1.43 -13.85 24.27
N GLY A 546 -1.15 -15.11 23.93
CA GLY A 546 -0.74 -15.45 22.57
C GLY A 546 -0.70 -16.94 22.25
N THR A 547 -0.33 -17.23 21.01
CA THR A 547 0.05 -18.55 20.52
C THR A 547 1.49 -18.53 20.03
N TYR A 548 2.31 -19.45 20.51
CA TYR A 548 3.64 -19.73 19.97
C TYR A 548 3.64 -21.06 19.20
N TYR A 549 4.36 -21.09 18.09
CA TYR A 549 4.50 -22.21 17.16
C TYR A 549 5.99 -22.50 17.02
N ARG A 550 6.41 -23.77 17.15
CA ARG A 550 7.79 -24.18 16.84
C ARG A 550 7.91 -24.65 15.39
N GLU A 551 9.05 -24.40 14.73
CA GLU A 551 9.37 -24.99 13.41
C GLU A 551 9.32 -26.53 13.42
N SER A 552 9.52 -27.17 14.58
CA SER A 552 9.37 -28.61 14.76
C SER A 552 7.90 -29.09 14.75
N GLY A 553 6.92 -28.21 14.95
CA GLY A 553 5.48 -28.45 14.81
C GLY A 553 4.67 -28.46 16.11
N GLU A 554 5.32 -28.42 17.27
CA GLU A 554 4.65 -28.26 18.57
C GLU A 554 4.14 -26.82 18.75
N LYS A 555 3.12 -26.65 19.59
CA LYS A 555 2.43 -25.36 19.77
C LYS A 555 2.09 -25.11 21.24
N TYR A 556 2.12 -23.84 21.66
CA TYR A 556 1.63 -23.39 22.96
C TYR A 556 0.58 -22.29 22.77
N ILE A 557 -0.53 -22.37 23.52
CA ILE A 557 -1.55 -21.31 23.63
C ILE A 557 -1.64 -20.92 25.10
N GLY A 558 -1.43 -19.66 25.45
CA GLY A 558 -1.51 -19.24 26.85
C GLY A 558 -0.97 -17.84 27.09
N ALA A 559 -0.62 -17.58 28.34
CA ALA A 559 -0.05 -16.31 28.77
C ALA A 559 1.49 -16.31 28.75
N PHE A 560 2.04 -15.13 28.46
CA PHE A 560 3.46 -14.87 28.22
C PHE A 560 3.93 -13.72 29.11
N LYS A 561 5.16 -13.84 29.59
CA LYS A 561 5.87 -12.79 30.32
C LYS A 561 7.33 -12.77 29.90
N ASP A 562 7.71 -11.68 29.26
CA ASP A 562 9.06 -11.37 28.84
C ASP A 562 9.76 -12.52 28.07
N ASP A 563 9.04 -13.04 27.06
CA ASP A 563 9.38 -14.18 26.19
C ASP A 563 9.21 -15.59 26.79
N LEU A 564 8.82 -15.71 28.06
CA LEU A 564 8.60 -16.99 28.74
C LEU A 564 7.10 -17.31 28.89
N PHE A 565 6.73 -18.60 28.87
CA PHE A 565 5.37 -19.02 29.21
C PHE A 565 5.12 -18.78 30.70
N ASN A 566 3.99 -18.16 31.05
CA ASN A 566 3.72 -17.68 32.40
C ASN A 566 2.22 -17.57 32.71
N GLY A 567 1.75 -18.18 33.79
CA GLY A 567 0.32 -18.31 34.09
C GLY A 567 -0.31 -19.47 33.31
N ASN A 568 -1.63 -19.44 33.11
CA ASN A 568 -2.35 -20.56 32.50
C ASN A 568 -2.02 -20.71 31.00
N GLY A 569 -1.85 -21.95 30.54
CA GLY A 569 -1.68 -22.27 29.14
C GLY A 569 -1.70 -23.76 28.81
N ILE A 570 -1.86 -24.06 27.52
CA ILE A 570 -1.97 -25.39 26.94
C ILE A 570 -0.83 -25.57 25.94
N SER A 571 0.00 -26.61 26.13
CA SER A 571 0.93 -27.08 25.10
C SER A 571 0.37 -28.27 24.33
N TYR A 572 0.83 -28.40 23.09
CA TYR A 572 0.40 -29.39 22.11
C TYR A 572 1.61 -30.02 21.46
N TYR A 573 1.59 -31.35 21.37
CA TYR A 573 2.56 -32.13 20.61
C TYR A 573 2.47 -31.84 19.10
N LYS A 574 3.50 -32.25 18.36
CA LYS A 574 3.54 -32.19 16.88
C LYS A 574 2.37 -32.94 16.21
N SER A 575 1.83 -33.95 16.89
CA SER A 575 0.62 -34.69 16.50
C SER A 575 -0.66 -33.84 16.54
N GLY A 576 -0.65 -32.69 17.21
CA GLY A 576 -1.82 -31.84 17.47
C GLY A 576 -2.62 -32.24 18.70
N GLU A 577 -2.23 -33.33 19.38
CA GLU A 577 -2.78 -33.70 20.69
C GLU A 577 -2.25 -32.77 21.79
N LYS A 578 -2.99 -32.65 22.91
CA LYS A 578 -2.51 -31.89 24.08
C LYS A 578 -1.34 -32.63 24.71
N GLU A 579 -0.34 -31.87 25.15
CA GLU A 579 0.75 -32.34 26.02
C GLU A 579 0.44 -31.96 27.48
N TYR A 580 0.14 -30.68 27.73
CA TYR A 580 -0.16 -30.17 29.07
C TYR A 580 -1.22 -29.07 29.04
N GLU A 581 -2.04 -28.99 30.09
CA GLU A 581 -3.00 -27.91 30.35
C GLU A 581 -2.95 -27.54 31.84
N GLY A 582 -2.46 -26.35 32.17
CA GLY A 582 -2.27 -25.93 33.56
C GLY A 582 -1.47 -24.64 33.73
N GLU A 583 -0.90 -24.46 34.92
CA GLU A 583 -0.10 -23.30 35.31
C GLU A 583 1.37 -23.40 34.84
N TRP A 584 1.91 -22.31 34.32
CA TRP A 584 3.30 -22.20 33.85
C TRP A 584 4.08 -21.14 34.63
N GLU A 585 5.34 -21.42 34.95
CA GLU A 585 6.29 -20.43 35.46
C GLU A 585 7.63 -20.56 34.72
N ASN A 586 8.12 -19.45 34.17
CA ASN A 586 9.39 -19.37 33.45
C ASN A 586 9.59 -20.48 32.39
N SER A 587 8.54 -20.75 31.60
CA SER A 587 8.48 -21.83 30.60
C SER A 587 8.59 -23.26 31.14
N LYS A 588 8.24 -23.49 32.42
CA LYS A 588 8.07 -24.83 33.03
C LYS A 588 6.64 -25.04 33.54
N MET A 589 6.18 -26.28 33.54
CA MET A 589 4.94 -26.68 34.22
C MET A 589 5.09 -26.49 35.73
N ASN A 590 4.10 -25.89 36.38
CA ASN A 590 4.09 -25.54 37.80
C ASN A 590 2.64 -25.57 38.32
N GLY A 591 2.39 -25.20 39.59
CA GLY A 591 1.05 -25.10 40.13
C GLY A 591 0.23 -26.38 39.97
N ASN A 592 -0.98 -26.30 39.41
CA ASN A 592 -1.83 -27.45 39.10
C ASN A 592 -2.02 -27.58 37.58
N GLY A 593 -2.18 -28.83 37.11
CA GLY A 593 -2.49 -29.08 35.70
C GLY A 593 -2.85 -30.52 35.37
N ILE A 594 -3.02 -30.76 34.08
CA ILE A 594 -3.19 -32.07 33.46
C ILE A 594 -2.05 -32.27 32.46
N PHE A 595 -1.26 -33.33 32.64
CA PHE A 595 -0.30 -33.80 31.64
C PHE A 595 -0.87 -35.02 30.91
N TYR A 596 -0.68 -35.09 29.61
CA TYR A 596 -1.18 -36.12 28.71
C TYR A 596 0.02 -36.76 28.01
N TYR A 597 0.11 -38.09 27.99
CA TYR A 597 1.13 -38.80 27.21
C TYR A 597 0.56 -39.13 25.82
N GLU A 598 1.36 -39.07 24.74
CA GLU A 598 0.94 -39.52 23.39
C GLU A 598 0.54 -41.01 23.35
N SER A 599 0.94 -41.81 24.34
CA SER A 599 0.48 -43.18 24.53
C SER A 599 -0.95 -43.27 25.10
N GLY A 600 -1.53 -42.18 25.62
CA GLY A 600 -2.93 -42.05 26.02
C GLY A 600 -3.19 -42.05 27.54
N GLU A 601 -2.17 -42.31 28.34
CA GLU A 601 -2.16 -42.10 29.79
C GLU A 601 -2.23 -40.60 30.13
N LYS A 602 -2.60 -40.26 31.36
CA LYS A 602 -2.57 -38.87 31.85
C LYS A 602 -2.32 -38.76 33.36
N TYR A 603 -1.76 -37.64 33.77
CA TYR A 603 -1.62 -37.23 35.17
C TYR A 603 -2.47 -35.98 35.43
N ILE A 604 -3.19 -35.94 36.56
CA ILE A 604 -3.95 -34.78 37.04
C ILE A 604 -3.47 -34.46 38.45
N GLY A 605 -2.84 -33.31 38.67
CA GLY A 605 -2.26 -33.00 39.97
C GLY A 605 -1.39 -31.75 39.98
N ALA A 606 -0.53 -31.66 40.99
CA ALA A 606 0.38 -30.54 41.18
C ALA A 606 1.78 -30.79 40.57
N PHE A 607 2.40 -29.71 40.12
CA PHE A 607 3.65 -29.67 39.37
C PHE A 607 4.63 -28.71 40.00
N LYS A 608 5.93 -29.00 39.87
CA LYS A 608 6.99 -28.05 40.21
C LYS A 608 8.19 -28.23 39.29
N ASP A 609 8.68 -27.13 38.73
CA ASP A 609 9.87 -27.11 37.86
C ASP A 609 9.81 -28.08 36.67
N GLY A 610 8.60 -28.44 36.21
CA GLY A 610 8.37 -29.42 35.14
C GLY A 610 8.11 -30.87 35.60
N LEU A 611 8.16 -31.16 36.90
CA LEU A 611 8.02 -32.51 37.47
C LEU A 611 6.73 -32.63 38.31
N PHE A 612 6.17 -33.84 38.43
CA PHE A 612 5.05 -34.12 39.35
C PHE A 612 5.49 -33.88 40.81
N ASN A 613 4.70 -33.14 41.59
CA ASN A 613 5.06 -32.72 42.95
C ASN A 613 3.82 -32.41 43.81
N GLY A 614 3.70 -33.03 44.98
CA GLY A 614 2.50 -32.92 45.81
C GLY A 614 1.41 -33.90 45.37
N ASN A 615 0.14 -33.59 45.63
CA ASN A 615 -0.96 -34.52 45.37
C ASN A 615 -1.29 -34.63 43.87
N GLY A 616 -1.54 -35.85 43.39
CA GLY A 616 -1.97 -36.10 42.02
C GLY A 616 -2.44 -37.53 41.76
N ILE A 617 -3.14 -37.69 40.64
CA ILE A 617 -3.77 -38.93 40.19
C ILE A 617 -3.26 -39.28 38.79
N SER A 618 -2.70 -40.47 38.61
CA SER A 618 -2.39 -41.02 37.28
C SER A 618 -3.51 -41.93 36.77
N TYR A 619 -3.71 -41.91 35.46
CA TYR A 619 -4.71 -42.69 34.75
C TYR A 619 -4.08 -43.42 33.56
N SER A 620 -4.47 -44.68 33.39
CA SER A 620 -4.10 -45.52 32.26
C SER A 620 -4.70 -45.02 30.94
N LYS A 621 -4.23 -45.58 29.82
CA LYS A 621 -4.85 -45.40 28.49
C LYS A 621 -6.34 -45.79 28.44
N SER A 622 -6.84 -46.66 29.31
CA SER A 622 -8.28 -46.99 29.39
C SER A 622 -9.10 -45.98 30.22
N GLY A 623 -8.44 -44.99 30.84
CA GLY A 623 -9.09 -44.01 31.72
C GLY A 623 -9.34 -44.52 33.15
N GLU A 624 -8.79 -45.68 33.50
CA GLU A 624 -8.80 -46.21 34.87
C GLU A 624 -7.73 -45.52 35.71
N LYS A 625 -7.96 -45.35 37.03
CA LYS A 625 -6.91 -44.88 37.94
C LYS A 625 -5.80 -45.93 38.06
N GLU A 626 -4.55 -45.46 38.14
CA GLU A 626 -3.36 -46.28 38.43
C GLU A 626 -2.75 -45.89 39.78
N TYR A 627 -2.67 -44.59 40.10
CA TYR A 627 -2.25 -44.10 41.41
C TYR A 627 -3.03 -42.84 41.81
N GLU A 628 -3.25 -42.66 43.11
CA GLU A 628 -3.83 -41.47 43.74
C GLU A 628 -3.12 -41.20 45.07
N GLY A 629 -2.35 -40.12 45.17
CA GLY A 629 -1.54 -39.84 46.36
C GLY A 629 -0.51 -38.73 46.17
N GLU A 630 0.49 -38.70 47.04
CA GLU A 630 1.61 -37.76 46.98
C GLU A 630 2.68 -38.19 45.96
N TRP A 631 3.30 -37.20 45.32
CA TRP A 631 4.35 -37.33 44.31
C TRP A 631 5.52 -36.40 44.65
N LYS A 632 6.72 -36.80 44.25
CA LYS A 632 7.93 -36.00 44.43
C LYS A 632 8.95 -36.30 43.35
N ASN A 633 9.11 -35.36 42.42
CA ASN A 633 10.04 -35.45 41.29
C ASN A 633 9.73 -36.70 40.43
N ASP A 634 8.48 -36.80 39.98
CA ASP A 634 7.92 -37.91 39.19
C ASP A 634 7.82 -39.27 39.90
N GLU A 635 8.40 -39.42 41.10
CA GLU A 635 8.28 -40.64 41.91
C GLU A 635 7.10 -40.57 42.89
N MET A 636 6.34 -41.67 43.02
CA MET A 636 5.35 -41.86 44.10
C MET A 636 6.04 -41.70 45.48
N ASN A 637 5.41 -40.95 46.38
CA ASN A 637 5.95 -40.58 47.69
C ASN A 637 4.80 -40.44 48.72
N GLY A 638 5.12 -40.12 49.98
CA GLY A 638 4.13 -39.76 51.00
C GLY A 638 3.05 -40.84 51.21
N GLN A 639 1.79 -40.45 51.33
CA GLN A 639 0.64 -41.39 51.34
C GLN A 639 0.07 -41.57 49.92
N GLY A 640 -0.29 -42.80 49.55
CA GLY A 640 -0.91 -43.06 48.26
C GLY A 640 -1.55 -44.43 48.07
N ILE A 641 -2.55 -44.46 47.18
CA ILE A 641 -3.30 -45.64 46.77
C ILE A 641 -2.87 -46.02 45.36
N PHE A 642 -2.44 -47.26 45.16
CA PHE A 642 -2.10 -47.82 43.86
C PHE A 642 -3.13 -48.86 43.42
N TYR A 643 -3.43 -48.86 42.13
CA TYR A 643 -4.53 -49.57 41.50
C TYR A 643 -4.05 -50.53 40.42
N ILE A 644 -4.79 -51.63 40.23
CA ILE A 644 -4.63 -52.55 39.11
C ILE A 644 -6.03 -52.79 38.53
N HIS A 645 -6.19 -52.60 37.21
CA HIS A 645 -7.48 -52.67 36.51
C HIS A 645 -8.60 -51.86 37.20
N GLY A 646 -8.28 -50.62 37.59
CA GLY A 646 -9.17 -49.71 38.32
C GLY A 646 -9.52 -50.10 39.77
N LYS A 647 -9.01 -51.23 40.29
CA LYS A 647 -9.25 -51.71 41.66
C LYS A 647 -8.07 -51.37 42.57
N LYS A 648 -8.32 -51.01 43.84
CA LYS A 648 -7.25 -50.84 44.83
C LYS A 648 -6.42 -52.12 44.93
N HIS A 649 -5.10 -52.00 44.82
CA HIS A 649 -4.14 -53.09 45.04
C HIS A 649 -3.22 -52.80 46.24
N TYR A 650 -2.88 -51.54 46.49
CA TYR A 650 -2.14 -51.10 47.68
C TYR A 650 -2.65 -49.74 48.18
N GLU A 651 -2.58 -49.52 49.50
CA GLU A 651 -2.87 -48.25 50.16
C GLU A 651 -1.91 -48.07 51.34
N GLY A 652 -1.09 -47.02 51.34
CA GLY A 652 -0.09 -46.81 52.39
C GLY A 652 1.02 -45.81 52.02
N GLU A 653 2.13 -45.90 52.74
CA GLU A 653 3.30 -45.04 52.56
C GLU A 653 4.14 -45.42 51.33
N TRP A 654 4.65 -44.42 50.62
CA TRP A 654 5.54 -44.56 49.48
C TRP A 654 6.83 -43.76 49.67
N LEU A 655 7.94 -44.32 49.20
CA LEU A 655 9.22 -43.63 49.13
C LEU A 655 9.91 -44.00 47.81
N ASN A 656 10.12 -43.00 46.96
CA ASN A 656 10.85 -43.11 45.71
C ASN A 656 10.32 -44.25 44.81
N GLY A 657 9.03 -44.19 44.51
CA GLY A 657 8.34 -45.16 43.64
C GLY A 657 8.10 -46.53 44.27
N LYS A 658 8.41 -46.73 45.57
CA LYS A 658 8.34 -48.04 46.24
C LYS A 658 7.50 -48.00 47.51
N LYS A 659 6.75 -49.08 47.75
CA LYS A 659 5.99 -49.32 48.99
C LYS A 659 6.92 -49.21 50.21
N HIS A 660 6.51 -48.43 51.20
CA HIS A 660 7.29 -48.09 52.38
C HIS A 660 6.38 -48.07 53.62
N GLY A 661 6.95 -47.77 54.80
CA GLY A 661 6.20 -47.42 56.00
C GLY A 661 5.09 -48.41 56.34
N LYS A 662 3.90 -47.93 56.71
CA LYS A 662 2.70 -48.77 56.89
C LYS A 662 1.88 -48.83 55.60
N GLY A 663 1.29 -49.98 55.32
CA GLY A 663 0.31 -50.11 54.24
C GLY A 663 -0.51 -51.40 54.26
N ILE A 664 -1.47 -51.47 53.35
CA ILE A 664 -2.41 -52.56 53.13
C ILE A 664 -2.31 -52.99 51.66
N GLU A 665 -2.23 -54.29 51.39
CA GLU A 665 -2.41 -54.87 50.05
C GLU A 665 -3.74 -55.60 49.94
N TYR A 666 -4.31 -55.62 48.73
CA TYR A 666 -5.62 -56.16 48.43
C TYR A 666 -5.57 -57.20 47.30
N TYR A 667 -6.44 -58.20 47.41
CA TYR A 667 -6.81 -59.12 46.33
C TYR A 667 -7.76 -58.45 45.32
N GLU A 668 -7.89 -59.00 44.10
CA GLU A 668 -8.80 -58.48 43.06
C GLU A 668 -10.30 -58.48 43.42
N ASN A 669 -10.69 -59.17 44.50
CA ASN A 669 -12.05 -59.15 45.05
C ASN A 669 -12.27 -58.02 46.09
N GLY A 670 -11.26 -57.19 46.36
CA GLY A 670 -11.29 -56.11 47.36
C GLY A 670 -11.04 -56.55 48.81
N SER A 671 -10.83 -57.84 49.07
CA SER A 671 -10.44 -58.33 50.40
C SER A 671 -8.96 -58.02 50.69
N ILE A 672 -8.64 -57.74 51.95
CA ILE A 672 -7.26 -57.49 52.40
C ILE A 672 -6.44 -58.78 52.22
N TYR A 673 -5.32 -58.68 51.51
CA TYR A 673 -4.32 -59.75 51.41
C TYR A 673 -3.39 -59.74 52.62
N ARG A 674 -2.84 -58.56 52.96
CA ARG A 674 -2.00 -58.33 54.15
C ARG A 674 -1.97 -56.86 54.52
N SER A 675 -1.66 -56.58 55.79
CA SER A 675 -1.44 -55.23 56.33
C SER A 675 -0.25 -55.28 57.28
N GLY A 676 0.63 -54.28 57.23
CA GLY A 676 1.89 -54.29 57.98
C GLY A 676 2.89 -53.24 57.48
N VAL A 677 4.17 -53.49 57.73
CA VAL A 677 5.28 -52.60 57.41
C VAL A 677 6.00 -53.02 56.13
N PHE A 678 6.23 -52.07 55.22
CA PHE A 678 6.96 -52.25 53.97
C PHE A 678 8.29 -51.50 53.97
N LYS A 679 9.29 -52.03 53.26
CA LYS A 679 10.59 -51.38 53.06
C LYS A 679 11.11 -51.70 51.66
N ASN A 680 11.50 -50.67 50.92
CA ASN A 680 12.04 -50.77 49.55
C ASN A 680 11.14 -51.55 48.56
N GLY A 681 9.83 -51.61 48.80
CA GLY A 681 8.86 -52.38 48.02
C GLY A 681 8.48 -53.74 48.62
N GLU A 682 9.26 -54.27 49.57
CA GLU A 682 9.05 -55.58 50.18
C GLU A 682 8.27 -55.49 51.50
N PHE A 683 7.45 -56.49 51.81
CA PHE A 683 6.73 -56.62 53.08
C PHE A 683 7.66 -57.21 54.15
N VAL A 684 7.73 -56.57 55.32
CA VAL A 684 8.68 -56.93 56.38
C VAL A 684 8.02 -57.61 57.57
N LYS A 685 6.89 -57.07 58.06
CA LYS A 685 6.19 -57.57 59.26
C LYS A 685 4.76 -57.03 59.37
#